data_AF-A0A969L6E1-F1
#
_entry.id   AF-A0A969L6E1-F1
#
_cell.length_a   1.000
_cell.length_b   1.000
_cell.length_c   1.000
_cell.angle_alpha   90.00
_cell.angle_beta   90.00
_cell.angle_gamma   90.00
#
_symmetry.space_group_name_H-M   'P 1'
#
loop_
_entity.id
_entity.type
_entity.pdbx_description
1 polymer ?
#
loop_
_entity_poly.entity_id
_entity_poly.type
_entity_poly.pdbx_seq_one_letter_code
_entity_poly.pdbx_strand_id
1 'polypeptide(L)'
;MLIASDIKAQFTPSSLSGSAYEKWTSCQFGPDGRLYATTQYGDIYAYSIQRNGPNNYQVIKSEKIDLIKKMQQRDDKGNIVGAANGREVTGIYVTGTYSKPVIYVTSSDVRIGGLNGDINLDTNSGVISRLTWKSAQAPASASFGSYNSANFWTKVDLVRGLPRSEENHATNGLQMATVNGKQYLFVCSGGNTNGGGPSRNFTKITEYALSAAVLSVDLSALESMEQTIKSKNGGNLLKDQDGDYVYNIPTVDDPTRSNVTNPDYGKVPNAPQQIDQNDPWGGNDGLNQAKIVSGGPVRIFSPGYRNAYDLVITQSRRMYVTDNGANQGWGGFPTNEGGGTVTNNYLSDASGNEPGTNPTYQYNGQHVNNKDHLQWVKGGSNNTIDGYTWGSYYAGHPCPVRANPSGAGLYTHFGENADNNGVWRTKKYLNGENDPNQALPADWPPVSTANAVEGDFRNPGVDDDAIVTWPNNTNGMAEYKASRLGNAYKGDLFAINNQGAIHRVQLNSNGTLRSLTTDFVNLGRYLLDITCQGDNDIFPGTMWLAVYNNNLMVLEPDDYETDDVTICIQPGTAGYDGNADYDGDGFTNADEISNGKDHCATASFPADIDGDFISDKNDPDDDNDGIADHLDAFQIDFQTNNGKNNNLPVLYDLFASNGNGFYGLGFTGLMTNKNAGQNYQDWLDKPGDSPIDDIYGGAAGIVTLYPTPGSARYNSQAKAFQFGVNTSTATGVFYVRTKLVAPFHKPTNGQSYGFYIGNGDQDNYISLIRVNDNLQVITEDNGNIVFGQQFPLAKIPVNALELYLIVDPATGTVEPAYSVDGGSVTSLGSPAFKVQANGAVKTCIQSTSQALAVGLLGTQAASNTNFAVNYDFVAVTQGKPLMGVWLEAECASIGAGWSVKDDGSASGSKYLVYEGVDNFDVSSTSFAQQIQFNFEVAQSGVYNLIARTRAPSSSDDSFWVKINNGSWINWANVPINATDFQWSRVSGTTINLNAGINVISFGARENGAQLDKIFISRETTLPTGKGEAATNCGGTSPAPPAPVASDNIWLEAECAQVGSSWLRKSSSAASGSQYLVVELLNNHNAPSESSADHVVFSINVPQQASYHMYARILAPTTEDDSFWYKVNNGAWQKWVSGIQAGPTYQWNLAEGAPLRLNPDLIPLPLPTGKMALS
;
A
#
# COMPACT_ATOMS: atom_id res chain seq x y z
N MET A 1 8.75 50.49 20.69
CA MET A 1 8.39 49.33 21.54
C MET A 1 7.00 48.88 21.10
N LEU A 2 6.94 48.19 19.96
CA LEU A 2 5.78 47.36 19.60
C LEU A 2 6.03 46.02 20.29
N ILE A 3 5.01 45.50 20.96
CA ILE A 3 5.10 44.33 21.82
C ILE A 3 5.33 43.13 20.89
N ALA A 4 6.47 42.47 21.05
CA ALA A 4 6.92 41.36 20.20
C ALA A 4 6.18 40.03 20.47
N SER A 5 4.95 40.07 20.98
CA SER A 5 4.16 38.87 21.34
C SER A 5 3.15 38.43 20.29
N ASP A 6 2.87 39.26 19.27
CA ASP A 6 1.65 39.11 18.44
C ASP A 6 1.95 38.92 16.94
N ILE A 7 3.17 38.48 16.56
CA ILE A 7 3.60 38.27 15.16
C ILE A 7 3.94 36.79 14.96
N LYS A 8 3.24 36.11 14.02
CA LYS A 8 3.54 34.73 13.61
C LYS A 8 4.30 34.76 12.28
N ALA A 9 5.49 34.19 12.28
CA ALA A 9 6.36 34.10 11.10
C ALA A 9 6.11 32.76 10.38
N GLN A 10 6.24 32.63 9.06
CA GLN A 10 5.56 31.52 8.35
C GLN A 10 6.40 30.82 7.29
N PHE A 11 5.83 29.75 6.74
CA PHE A 11 6.37 28.98 5.62
C PHE A 11 5.34 28.85 4.50
N THR A 12 5.81 29.02 3.25
CA THR A 12 5.02 28.79 2.05
C THR A 12 5.33 27.38 1.46
N PRO A 13 4.34 26.53 1.17
CA PRO A 13 4.55 25.20 0.62
C PRO A 13 4.67 25.18 -0.91
N SER A 14 5.49 24.30 -1.47
CA SER A 14 5.48 23.96 -2.90
C SER A 14 5.92 22.51 -3.16
N SER A 15 5.53 21.97 -4.31
CA SER A 15 6.07 20.70 -4.81
C SER A 15 7.44 20.89 -5.45
N LEU A 16 8.36 19.96 -5.24
CA LEU A 16 9.64 19.93 -5.94
C LEU A 16 9.43 19.51 -7.40
N SER A 17 9.43 20.48 -8.31
CA SER A 17 9.21 20.25 -9.74
C SER A 17 10.28 19.34 -10.34
N GLY A 18 9.87 18.34 -11.11
CA GLY A 18 10.78 17.36 -11.72
C GLY A 18 11.24 16.22 -10.79
N SER A 19 10.76 16.17 -9.54
CA SER A 19 10.88 14.95 -8.72
C SER A 19 9.93 13.85 -9.24
N ALA A 20 10.25 12.58 -8.98
CA ALA A 20 9.35 11.46 -9.32
C ALA A 20 8.13 11.40 -8.36
N TYR A 21 7.02 10.87 -8.86
CA TYR A 21 5.86 10.50 -8.05
C TYR A 21 6.09 9.09 -7.50
N GLU A 22 6.36 8.97 -6.21
CA GLU A 22 6.80 7.71 -5.59
C GLU A 22 6.25 7.57 -4.16
N LYS A 23 6.45 6.38 -3.59
CA LYS A 23 6.26 6.09 -2.16
C LYS A 23 7.45 6.55 -1.35
N TRP A 24 7.66 7.86 -1.22
CA TRP A 24 8.79 8.43 -0.50
C TRP A 24 8.73 8.10 0.99
N THR A 25 9.87 7.70 1.58
CA THR A 25 9.95 7.28 2.99
C THR A 25 10.92 8.09 3.83
N SER A 26 11.99 8.64 3.25
CA SER A 26 12.94 9.50 3.94
C SER A 26 13.65 10.46 2.99
N CYS A 27 14.11 11.61 3.47
CA CYS A 27 14.94 12.51 2.68
C CYS A 27 15.93 13.36 3.51
N GLN A 28 17.13 13.61 2.95
CA GLN A 28 18.15 14.44 3.59
C GLN A 28 19.12 15.04 2.56
N PHE A 29 19.55 16.28 2.78
CA PHE A 29 20.64 16.86 2.00
C PHE A 29 22.00 16.28 2.41
N GLY A 30 22.80 15.94 1.40
CA GLY A 30 24.20 15.55 1.59
C GLY A 30 25.17 16.74 1.56
N PRO A 31 26.43 16.52 1.96
CA PRO A 31 27.47 17.55 1.96
C PRO A 31 27.87 18.02 0.55
N ASP A 32 27.36 17.36 -0.50
CA ASP A 32 27.53 17.72 -1.90
C ASP A 32 26.39 18.61 -2.44
N GLY A 33 25.48 19.04 -1.57
CA GLY A 33 24.36 19.93 -1.91
C GLY A 33 23.21 19.24 -2.65
N ARG A 34 23.24 17.90 -2.78
CA ARG A 34 22.15 17.12 -3.37
C ARG A 34 21.17 16.66 -2.30
N LEU A 35 19.88 16.60 -2.63
CA LEU A 35 18.85 15.98 -1.82
C LEU A 35 18.82 14.48 -2.13
N TYR A 36 19.03 13.65 -1.12
CA TYR A 36 18.89 12.20 -1.20
C TYR A 36 17.52 11.82 -0.66
N ALA A 37 16.75 11.04 -1.39
CA ALA A 37 15.41 10.60 -0.99
C ALA A 37 15.20 9.12 -1.27
N THR A 38 14.56 8.40 -0.36
CA THR A 38 14.30 6.96 -0.48
C THR A 38 12.85 6.65 -0.75
N THR A 39 12.63 5.53 -1.41
CA THR A 39 11.31 4.94 -1.61
C THR A 39 11.14 3.70 -0.72
N GLN A 40 9.89 3.30 -0.49
CA GLN A 40 9.55 2.12 0.31
C GLN A 40 10.32 0.86 -0.11
N TYR A 41 10.55 0.65 -1.40
CA TYR A 41 11.16 -0.58 -1.94
C TYR A 41 12.67 -0.45 -2.23
N GLY A 42 13.33 0.53 -1.62
CA GLY A 42 14.79 0.60 -1.57
C GLY A 42 15.47 1.25 -2.78
N ASP A 43 14.71 1.96 -3.64
CA ASP A 43 15.30 2.92 -4.57
C ASP A 43 15.68 4.21 -3.81
N ILE A 44 16.87 4.75 -4.09
CA ILE A 44 17.35 6.04 -3.58
C ILE A 44 17.56 6.98 -4.76
N TYR A 45 17.09 8.21 -4.66
CA TYR A 45 17.28 9.26 -5.65
C TYR A 45 18.19 10.34 -5.08
N ALA A 46 19.20 10.78 -5.84
CA ALA A 46 20.03 11.93 -5.52
C ALA A 46 19.73 13.07 -6.51
N TYR A 47 19.07 14.13 -6.03
CA TYR A 47 18.63 15.27 -6.82
C TYR A 47 19.55 16.48 -6.65
N SER A 48 20.00 17.05 -7.77
CA SER A 48 20.52 18.42 -7.78
C SER A 48 19.36 19.36 -8.02
N ILE A 49 19.20 20.34 -7.14
CA ILE A 49 18.04 21.23 -7.11
C ILE A 49 18.50 22.66 -7.39
N GLN A 50 17.72 23.37 -8.19
CA GLN A 50 17.84 24.80 -8.41
C GLN A 50 16.60 25.50 -7.86
N ARG A 51 16.80 26.61 -7.16
CA ARG A 51 15.75 27.56 -6.83
C ARG A 51 15.66 28.61 -7.94
N ASN A 52 14.52 28.70 -8.60
CA ASN A 52 14.30 29.60 -9.75
C ASN A 52 13.68 30.95 -9.35
N GLY A 53 13.18 31.06 -8.13
CA GLY A 53 12.53 32.24 -7.55
C GLY A 53 11.86 31.91 -6.22
N PRO A 54 11.07 32.85 -5.65
CA PRO A 54 10.24 32.64 -4.48
C PRO A 54 9.45 31.34 -4.58
N ASN A 55 9.63 30.47 -3.59
CA ASN A 55 8.96 29.17 -3.44
C ASN A 55 8.92 28.34 -4.74
N ASN A 56 9.97 28.41 -5.57
CA ASN A 56 10.05 27.72 -6.86
C ASN A 56 11.34 26.89 -6.95
N TYR A 57 11.20 25.59 -6.73
CA TYR A 57 12.29 24.63 -6.70
C TYR A 57 12.15 23.58 -7.81
N GLN A 58 13.25 23.33 -8.52
CA GLN A 58 13.27 22.42 -9.66
C GLN A 58 14.46 21.46 -9.59
N VAL A 59 14.20 20.18 -9.84
CA VAL A 59 15.24 19.18 -10.11
C VAL A 59 15.88 19.48 -11.46
N ILE A 60 17.18 19.77 -11.44
CA ILE A 60 17.97 20.00 -12.66
C ILE A 60 18.79 18.78 -13.06
N LYS A 61 19.07 17.87 -12.11
CA LYS A 61 19.71 16.57 -12.35
C LYS A 61 19.22 15.54 -11.34
N SER A 62 19.08 14.30 -11.77
CA SER A 62 18.68 13.17 -10.94
C SER A 62 19.58 11.96 -11.18
N GLU A 63 19.97 11.28 -10.12
CA GLU A 63 20.63 9.97 -10.15
C GLU A 63 19.77 8.97 -9.36
N LYS A 64 19.56 7.78 -9.91
CA LYS A 64 18.88 6.67 -9.22
C LYS A 64 19.89 5.62 -8.77
N ILE A 65 19.82 5.23 -7.50
CA ILE A 65 20.67 4.27 -6.82
C ILE A 65 19.79 3.12 -6.33
N ASP A 66 19.98 1.93 -6.90
CA ASP A 66 19.12 0.74 -6.67
C ASP A 66 19.84 -0.39 -5.92
N LEU A 67 20.94 -0.07 -5.22
CA LEU A 67 21.78 -1.05 -4.55
C LEU A 67 21.10 -1.74 -3.36
N ILE A 68 20.18 -1.04 -2.68
CA ILE A 68 19.39 -1.62 -1.58
C ILE A 68 18.24 -2.46 -2.14
N LYS A 69 17.53 -1.95 -3.14
CA LYS A 69 16.48 -2.68 -3.87
C LYS A 69 16.92 -4.05 -4.42
N LYS A 70 18.18 -4.19 -4.81
CA LYS A 70 18.71 -5.46 -5.37
C LYS A 70 19.02 -6.54 -4.32
N MET A 71 18.98 -6.21 -3.04
CA MET A 71 19.19 -7.19 -1.99
C MET A 71 18.06 -8.23 -1.96
N GLN A 72 18.41 -9.45 -1.60
CA GLN A 72 17.50 -10.58 -1.54
C GLN A 72 16.59 -10.50 -0.30
N GLN A 73 15.37 -10.99 -0.46
CA GLN A 73 14.50 -11.38 0.64
C GLN A 73 14.74 -12.83 1.03
N ARG A 74 14.47 -13.14 2.30
CA ARG A 74 14.68 -14.47 2.87
C ARG A 74 13.48 -14.91 3.68
N ASP A 75 13.16 -16.19 3.67
CA ASP A 75 12.15 -16.74 4.56
C ASP A 75 12.64 -16.83 6.02
N ASP A 76 11.78 -17.22 6.96
CA ASP A 76 12.15 -17.28 8.38
C ASP A 76 13.11 -18.43 8.73
N LYS A 77 13.56 -19.19 7.71
CA LYS A 77 14.65 -20.17 7.78
C LYS A 77 15.94 -19.67 7.12
N GLY A 78 15.96 -18.42 6.66
CA GLY A 78 17.08 -17.76 6.02
C GLY A 78 17.29 -18.15 4.55
N ASN A 79 16.36 -18.88 3.93
CA ASN A 79 16.46 -19.24 2.51
C ASN A 79 16.04 -18.07 1.63
N ILE A 80 16.75 -17.85 0.53
CA ILE A 80 16.43 -16.79 -0.43
C ILE A 80 15.09 -17.08 -1.11
N VAL A 81 14.16 -16.13 -1.04
CA VAL A 81 12.85 -16.17 -1.73
C VAL A 81 12.77 -15.19 -2.91
N GLY A 82 13.87 -14.51 -3.23
CA GLY A 82 14.03 -13.61 -4.37
C GLY A 82 14.02 -12.12 -4.00
N ALA A 83 14.13 -11.25 -5.01
CA ALA A 83 14.22 -9.79 -4.84
C ALA A 83 13.09 -9.02 -5.56
N ALA A 84 12.00 -9.69 -5.95
CA ALA A 84 11.01 -9.15 -6.89
C ALA A 84 10.37 -7.82 -6.45
N ASN A 85 10.36 -7.52 -5.14
CA ASN A 85 9.74 -6.32 -4.57
C ASN A 85 10.71 -5.42 -3.78
N GLY A 86 12.03 -5.63 -3.88
CA GLY A 86 13.02 -4.79 -3.17
C GLY A 86 13.08 -5.02 -1.66
N ARG A 87 13.62 -4.04 -0.93
CA ARG A 87 13.76 -4.03 0.56
C ARG A 87 13.02 -2.84 1.15
N GLU A 88 12.42 -3.01 2.32
CA GLU A 88 11.74 -1.94 3.03
C GLU A 88 12.78 -0.93 3.52
N VAL A 89 12.62 0.35 3.23
CA VAL A 89 13.54 1.43 3.66
C VAL A 89 12.75 2.58 4.27
N THR A 90 13.05 2.92 5.52
CA THR A 90 12.38 4.00 6.27
C THR A 90 13.36 5.02 6.87
N GLY A 91 14.68 4.79 6.84
CA GLY A 91 15.65 5.73 7.38
C GLY A 91 16.90 5.90 6.51
N ILE A 92 17.34 7.16 6.37
CA ILE A 92 18.67 7.49 5.82
C ILE A 92 19.45 8.43 6.73
N TYR A 93 20.77 8.37 6.61
CA TYR A 93 21.64 9.43 7.09
C TYR A 93 22.77 9.70 6.10
N VAL A 94 22.89 10.94 5.63
CA VAL A 94 23.87 11.36 4.61
C VAL A 94 24.97 12.22 5.23
N THR A 95 26.22 11.86 4.96
CA THR A 95 27.42 12.52 5.51
C THR A 95 28.60 12.44 4.54
N GLY A 96 29.82 12.60 5.04
CA GLY A 96 31.05 12.54 4.26
C GLY A 96 31.53 13.93 3.86
N THR A 97 31.93 14.08 2.60
CA THR A 97 32.39 15.37 2.06
C THR A 97 31.72 15.65 0.73
N TYR A 98 31.76 16.90 0.26
CA TYR A 98 31.26 17.29 -1.06
C TYR A 98 31.73 16.35 -2.19
N SER A 99 33.00 15.93 -2.18
CA SER A 99 33.56 15.05 -3.22
C SER A 99 33.35 13.54 -2.97
N LYS A 100 32.94 13.18 -1.76
CA LYS A 100 32.79 11.78 -1.30
C LYS A 100 31.62 11.70 -0.31
N PRO A 101 30.38 11.83 -0.80
CA PRO A 101 29.22 11.61 0.04
C PRO A 101 29.17 10.14 0.49
N VAL A 102 28.61 9.94 1.68
CA VAL A 102 28.37 8.63 2.30
C VAL A 102 26.91 8.59 2.71
N ILE A 103 26.21 7.52 2.35
CA ILE A 103 24.82 7.29 2.74
C ILE A 103 24.78 6.07 3.65
N TYR A 104 24.20 6.22 4.83
CA TYR A 104 23.79 5.10 5.68
C TYR A 104 22.29 4.88 5.50
N VAL A 105 21.89 3.62 5.33
CA VAL A 105 20.51 3.25 5.04
C VAL A 105 20.10 2.07 5.91
N THR A 106 18.95 2.16 6.54
CA THR A 106 18.30 1.02 7.22
C THR A 106 17.38 0.31 6.24
N SER A 107 17.37 -1.03 6.28
CA SER A 107 16.47 -1.81 5.43
C SER A 107 16.03 -3.14 6.03
N SER A 108 14.81 -3.58 5.70
CA SER A 108 14.18 -4.81 6.22
C SER A 108 13.44 -5.59 5.12
N ASP A 109 12.83 -6.73 5.49
CA ASP A 109 11.89 -7.43 4.61
C ASP A 109 10.68 -6.54 4.28
N VAL A 110 10.18 -6.61 3.04
CA VAL A 110 9.03 -5.80 2.57
C VAL A 110 7.69 -6.47 2.84
N ARG A 111 7.72 -7.76 3.16
CA ARG A 111 6.51 -8.55 3.42
C ARG A 111 5.96 -8.18 4.79
N ILE A 112 4.63 -8.26 4.92
CA ILE A 112 3.89 -7.95 6.14
C ILE A 112 2.83 -9.05 6.33
N GLY A 113 3.00 -9.87 7.36
CA GLY A 113 2.10 -10.95 7.74
C GLY A 113 0.91 -10.44 8.55
N GLY A 114 1.18 -9.83 9.71
CA GLY A 114 0.16 -9.16 10.55
C GLY A 114 -1.15 -9.95 10.71
N LEU A 115 -2.29 -9.30 10.42
CA LEU A 115 -3.63 -9.90 10.42
C LEU A 115 -3.81 -11.07 9.44
N ASN A 116 -2.99 -11.15 8.40
CA ASN A 116 -3.02 -12.23 7.42
C ASN A 116 -2.29 -13.50 7.91
N GLY A 117 -1.70 -13.43 9.11
CA GLY A 117 -0.95 -14.51 9.74
C GLY A 117 0.53 -14.47 9.40
N ASP A 118 1.28 -15.44 9.95
CA ASP A 118 2.68 -15.69 9.63
C ASP A 118 2.81 -16.06 8.15
N ILE A 119 3.54 -15.23 7.39
CA ILE A 119 3.83 -15.42 5.95
C ILE A 119 5.27 -15.84 5.72
N ASN A 120 5.92 -16.34 6.77
CA ASN A 120 7.27 -16.88 6.77
C ASN A 120 8.27 -15.86 6.22
N LEU A 121 8.23 -14.62 6.75
CA LEU A 121 9.24 -13.60 6.46
C LEU A 121 10.42 -13.73 7.41
N ASP A 122 11.57 -13.16 7.04
CA ASP A 122 12.74 -13.23 7.90
C ASP A 122 12.66 -12.21 9.04
N THR A 123 12.40 -12.70 10.26
CA THR A 123 12.33 -11.87 11.47
C THR A 123 13.69 -11.34 11.96
N ASN A 124 14.78 -11.70 11.29
CA ASN A 124 16.13 -11.11 11.41
C ASN A 124 16.54 -10.28 10.18
N SER A 125 15.58 -9.87 9.34
CA SER A 125 15.89 -9.23 8.05
C SER A 125 16.50 -7.83 8.13
N GLY A 126 16.53 -7.17 9.29
CA GLY A 126 17.04 -5.80 9.43
C GLY A 126 18.54 -5.67 9.12
N VAL A 127 18.91 -4.66 8.33
CA VAL A 127 20.28 -4.39 7.86
C VAL A 127 20.59 -2.90 7.89
N ILE A 128 21.81 -2.56 8.30
CA ILE A 128 22.38 -1.21 8.11
C ILE A 128 23.45 -1.28 7.02
N SER A 129 23.21 -0.59 5.90
CA SER A 129 24.14 -0.53 4.77
C SER A 129 24.83 0.84 4.68
N ARG A 130 26.10 0.84 4.28
CA ARG A 130 26.88 2.04 3.94
C ARG A 130 27.15 2.07 2.44
N LEU A 131 26.70 3.13 1.78
CA LEU A 131 26.99 3.43 0.38
C LEU A 131 28.03 4.54 0.33
N THR A 132 29.14 4.29 -0.39
CA THR A 132 30.25 5.24 -0.54
C THR A 132 30.51 5.54 -2.00
N TRP A 133 30.64 6.83 -2.33
CA TRP A 133 30.92 7.30 -3.69
C TRP A 133 32.33 6.92 -4.16
N LYS A 134 32.46 6.40 -5.40
CA LYS A 134 33.70 5.83 -5.98
C LYS A 134 34.56 6.82 -6.79
N SER A 135 33.98 7.84 -7.44
CA SER A 135 34.71 8.69 -8.42
C SER A 135 34.79 10.15 -7.97
N ALA A 136 35.62 11.00 -8.58
CA ALA A 136 35.66 12.44 -8.24
C ALA A 136 34.70 13.30 -9.09
N GLN A 137 33.98 12.71 -10.05
CA GLN A 137 33.11 13.43 -10.98
C GLN A 137 31.73 12.74 -11.07
N ALA A 138 30.70 13.40 -10.53
CA ALA A 138 29.32 13.08 -10.85
C ALA A 138 29.12 13.23 -12.38
N PRO A 139 28.47 12.28 -13.07
CA PRO A 139 28.23 12.40 -14.50
C PRO A 139 27.45 13.69 -14.78
N ALA A 140 28.01 14.55 -15.64
CA ALA A 140 27.48 15.89 -15.85
C ALA A 140 26.14 15.93 -16.58
N SER A 141 25.71 14.83 -17.23
CA SER A 141 24.59 14.85 -18.20
C SER A 141 24.10 13.46 -18.64
N ALA A 142 23.86 12.50 -17.74
CA ALA A 142 23.31 11.20 -18.17
C ALA A 142 21.78 11.19 -18.03
N SER A 143 21.12 11.07 -19.18
CA SER A 143 19.67 10.94 -19.35
C SER A 143 19.11 9.74 -18.56
N PHE A 144 17.85 9.85 -18.13
CA PHE A 144 17.11 8.83 -17.38
C PHE A 144 17.18 7.45 -18.08
N GLY A 145 17.54 6.39 -17.34
CA GLY A 145 17.29 5.00 -17.76
C GLY A 145 18.47 4.03 -17.97
N SER A 146 19.74 4.42 -17.79
CA SER A 146 20.89 3.47 -17.95
C SER A 146 21.96 3.58 -16.84
N TYR A 147 21.53 3.79 -15.59
CA TYR A 147 22.46 3.83 -14.46
C TYR A 147 22.69 2.43 -13.90
N ASN A 148 23.91 1.90 -14.07
CA ASN A 148 24.39 0.86 -13.17
C ASN A 148 25.02 1.55 -11.95
N SER A 149 24.21 1.75 -10.91
CA SER A 149 24.60 2.35 -9.62
C SER A 149 25.90 1.75 -9.04
N ALA A 150 26.15 0.46 -9.29
CA ALA A 150 27.36 -0.24 -8.84
C ALA A 150 28.66 0.31 -9.46
N ASN A 151 28.59 1.07 -10.55
CA ASN A 151 29.77 1.71 -11.16
C ASN A 151 30.24 2.94 -10.38
N PHE A 152 29.33 3.60 -9.66
CA PHE A 152 29.60 4.87 -8.99
C PHE A 152 29.54 4.78 -7.47
N TRP A 153 28.82 3.79 -6.93
CA TRP A 153 28.70 3.55 -5.50
C TRP A 153 29.26 2.19 -5.11
N THR A 154 29.89 2.13 -3.94
CA THR A 154 30.22 0.90 -3.23
C THR A 154 29.21 0.71 -2.11
N LYS A 155 28.49 -0.42 -2.08
CA LYS A 155 27.66 -0.81 -0.93
C LYS A 155 28.45 -1.78 -0.05
N VAL A 156 28.40 -1.57 1.26
CA VAL A 156 28.85 -2.53 2.28
C VAL A 156 27.77 -2.65 3.35
N ASP A 157 27.36 -3.87 3.69
CA ASP A 157 26.47 -4.11 4.83
C ASP A 157 27.27 -4.11 6.13
N LEU A 158 27.02 -3.10 6.96
CA LEU A 158 27.77 -2.89 8.20
C LEU A 158 27.29 -3.84 9.29
N VAL A 159 25.98 -3.97 9.44
CA VAL A 159 25.32 -4.78 10.46
C VAL A 159 24.15 -5.52 9.81
N ARG A 160 24.07 -6.83 10.04
CA ARG A 160 23.01 -7.71 9.52
C ARG A 160 22.46 -8.59 10.63
N GLY A 161 21.16 -8.92 10.54
CA GLY A 161 20.48 -9.73 11.55
C GLY A 161 19.73 -8.89 12.59
N LEU A 162 19.34 -7.65 12.27
CA LEU A 162 18.52 -6.85 13.18
C LEU A 162 17.06 -7.33 13.14
N PRO A 163 16.33 -7.21 14.26
CA PRO A 163 14.97 -7.73 14.34
C PRO A 163 14.03 -7.01 13.38
N ARG A 164 13.07 -7.77 12.86
CA ARG A 164 11.94 -7.31 12.07
C ARG A 164 10.70 -8.03 12.57
N SER A 165 9.63 -7.29 12.84
CA SER A 165 8.35 -7.90 13.19
C SER A 165 7.77 -8.66 11.99
N GLU A 166 6.92 -9.66 12.24
CA GLU A 166 6.03 -10.23 11.22
C GLU A 166 4.94 -9.23 10.76
N GLU A 167 4.70 -8.18 11.54
CA GLU A 167 3.81 -7.08 11.17
C GLU A 167 4.58 -6.04 10.30
N ASN A 168 4.47 -4.75 10.55
CA ASN A 168 5.04 -3.66 9.77
C ASN A 168 6.17 -2.91 10.50
N HIS A 169 6.47 -3.28 11.75
CA HIS A 169 7.55 -2.66 12.54
C HIS A 169 8.94 -3.10 12.07
N ALA A 170 9.77 -2.14 11.64
CA ALA A 170 11.07 -2.37 11.00
C ALA A 170 12.26 -1.72 11.72
N THR A 171 13.46 -1.85 11.12
CA THR A 171 14.60 -0.99 11.48
C THR A 171 14.41 0.36 10.80
N ASN A 172 14.21 1.43 11.58
CA ASN A 172 13.71 2.72 11.08
C ASN A 172 14.78 3.83 11.06
N GLY A 173 14.44 5.05 11.47
CA GLY A 173 15.28 6.24 11.43
C GLY A 173 16.63 6.07 12.14
N LEU A 174 17.62 6.83 11.66
CA LEU A 174 18.97 6.81 12.21
C LEU A 174 19.63 8.19 12.22
N GLN A 175 20.40 8.47 13.27
CA GLN A 175 21.23 9.67 13.38
C GLN A 175 22.67 9.30 13.72
N MET A 176 23.61 10.14 13.30
CA MET A 176 25.01 9.99 13.65
C MET A 176 25.45 11.05 14.67
N ALA A 177 26.18 10.64 15.70
CA ALA A 177 26.89 11.58 16.56
C ALA A 177 28.20 11.02 17.11
N THR A 178 29.11 11.93 17.47
CA THR A 178 30.32 11.59 18.21
C THR A 178 30.07 11.69 19.70
N VAL A 179 30.35 10.62 20.44
CA VAL A 179 30.26 10.58 21.91
C VAL A 179 31.63 10.13 22.45
N ASN A 180 32.22 10.90 23.36
CA ASN A 180 33.52 10.61 23.96
C ASN A 180 34.63 10.30 22.92
N GLY A 181 34.62 11.03 21.80
CA GLY A 181 35.61 10.90 20.73
C GLY A 181 35.40 9.71 19.77
N LYS A 182 34.32 8.95 19.91
CA LYS A 182 33.94 7.85 19.01
C LYS A 182 32.66 8.16 18.25
N GLN A 183 32.56 7.71 17.01
CA GLN A 183 31.39 7.93 16.17
C GLN A 183 30.40 6.76 16.31
N TYR A 184 29.13 7.10 16.49
CA TYR A 184 28.03 6.15 16.62
C TYR A 184 26.92 6.48 15.62
N LEU A 185 26.29 5.44 15.09
CA LEU A 185 24.92 5.55 14.59
C LEU A 185 23.96 5.18 15.73
N PHE A 186 22.94 6.00 15.94
CA PHE A 186 21.80 5.68 16.76
C PHE A 186 20.66 5.30 15.83
N VAL A 187 20.02 4.16 16.07
CA VAL A 187 19.10 3.52 15.12
C VAL A 187 17.84 3.10 15.85
N CYS A 188 16.68 3.51 15.35
CA CYS A 188 15.39 3.03 15.84
C CYS A 188 15.17 1.58 15.40
N SER A 189 14.88 0.70 16.36
CA SER A 189 14.50 -0.69 16.11
C SER A 189 13.09 -0.92 16.62
N GLY A 190 12.15 -1.19 15.70
CA GLY A 190 10.77 -1.53 16.02
C GLY A 190 10.67 -2.77 16.92
N GLY A 191 9.59 -2.82 17.69
CA GLY A 191 9.19 -3.96 18.52
C GLY A 191 8.44 -5.00 17.71
N ASN A 192 8.37 -6.21 18.25
CA ASN A 192 7.69 -7.34 17.63
C ASN A 192 6.27 -7.54 18.15
N THR A 193 5.84 -6.78 19.16
CA THR A 193 4.53 -6.93 19.80
C THR A 193 3.80 -5.60 19.93
N ASN A 194 2.50 -5.68 20.24
CA ASN A 194 1.69 -4.47 20.44
C ASN A 194 1.93 -3.81 21.80
N GLY A 195 1.80 -4.54 22.91
CA GLY A 195 1.92 -4.02 24.29
C GLY A 195 2.98 -4.74 25.14
N GLY A 196 3.92 -5.42 24.50
CA GLY A 196 4.99 -6.19 25.16
C GLY A 196 4.71 -7.69 25.30
N GLY A 197 3.45 -8.12 25.14
CA GLY A 197 3.05 -9.52 25.12
C GLY A 197 2.77 -10.04 23.70
N PRO A 198 2.99 -11.35 23.42
CA PRO A 198 2.59 -11.93 22.14
C PRO A 198 1.10 -11.74 21.87
N SER A 199 0.74 -11.47 20.61
CA SER A 199 -0.64 -11.18 20.21
C SER A 199 -0.96 -11.65 18.80
N ARG A 200 -2.23 -11.93 18.52
CA ARG A 200 -2.72 -12.45 17.24
C ARG A 200 -2.36 -11.54 16.06
N ASN A 201 -2.51 -10.22 16.23
CA ASN A 201 -2.26 -9.25 15.15
C ASN A 201 -0.76 -9.08 14.85
N PHE A 202 0.10 -9.54 15.75
CA PHE A 202 1.55 -9.62 15.61
C PHE A 202 2.00 -11.08 15.51
N THR A 203 1.18 -11.93 14.86
CA THR A 203 1.46 -13.35 14.58
C THR A 203 1.94 -14.18 15.77
N LYS A 204 1.65 -13.73 16.99
CA LYS A 204 2.03 -14.35 18.27
C LYS A 204 3.56 -14.48 18.47
N ILE A 205 4.38 -13.67 17.78
CA ILE A 205 5.81 -13.59 18.06
C ILE A 205 6.09 -12.79 19.34
N THR A 206 7.31 -12.89 19.84
CA THR A 206 7.76 -12.26 21.09
C THR A 206 8.73 -11.11 20.82
N GLU A 207 8.92 -10.22 21.80
CA GLU A 207 9.98 -9.22 21.72
C GLU A 207 11.36 -9.88 21.71
N TYR A 208 12.19 -9.47 20.76
CA TYR A 208 13.57 -9.93 20.62
C TYR A 208 14.54 -9.04 21.39
N ALA A 209 15.72 -9.59 21.70
CA ALA A 209 16.75 -8.92 22.48
C ALA A 209 17.12 -7.50 22.00
N LEU A 210 17.11 -7.26 20.67
CA LEU A 210 17.45 -5.96 20.07
C LEU A 210 16.23 -5.15 19.59
N SER A 211 15.01 -5.67 19.74
CA SER A 211 13.78 -5.00 19.30
C SER A 211 13.29 -3.97 20.33
N ALA A 212 12.30 -3.15 19.98
CA ALA A 212 11.66 -2.21 20.90
C ALA A 212 12.66 -1.26 21.61
N ALA A 213 13.61 -0.71 20.85
CA ALA A 213 14.74 0.04 21.38
C ALA A 213 15.35 1.02 20.38
N VAL A 214 15.97 2.08 20.90
CA VAL A 214 17.04 2.79 20.18
C VAL A 214 18.35 2.03 20.41
N LEU A 215 18.98 1.63 19.32
CA LEU A 215 20.27 0.94 19.28
C LEU A 215 21.38 1.95 19.05
N SER A 216 22.57 1.64 19.58
CA SER A 216 23.83 2.32 19.27
C SER A 216 24.75 1.37 18.52
N VAL A 217 25.33 1.86 17.42
CA VAL A 217 26.25 1.13 16.55
C VAL A 217 27.61 1.84 16.52
N ASP A 218 28.64 1.22 17.10
CA ASP A 218 30.02 1.74 17.17
C ASP A 218 30.71 1.64 15.81
N LEU A 219 30.76 2.76 15.06
CA LEU A 219 31.37 2.80 13.73
C LEU A 219 32.88 2.58 13.80
N SER A 220 33.56 3.04 14.85
CA SER A 220 35.00 2.83 15.02
C SER A 220 35.34 1.35 15.26
N ALA A 221 34.48 0.61 15.96
CA ALA A 221 34.61 -0.83 16.12
C ALA A 221 34.42 -1.58 14.79
N LEU A 222 33.43 -1.17 13.98
CA LEU A 222 33.20 -1.74 12.65
C LEU A 222 34.33 -1.44 11.67
N GLU A 223 34.90 -0.24 11.68
CA GLU A 223 36.09 0.10 10.88
C GLU A 223 37.31 -0.75 11.27
N SER A 224 37.53 -0.95 12.57
CA SER A 224 38.59 -1.83 13.07
C SER A 224 38.36 -3.30 12.65
N MET A 225 37.10 -3.72 12.62
CA MET A 225 36.69 -5.04 12.15
C MET A 225 36.94 -5.21 10.66
N GLU A 226 36.59 -4.23 9.83
CA GLU A 226 36.89 -4.23 8.39
C GLU A 226 38.39 -4.41 8.12
N GLN A 227 39.24 -3.66 8.84
CA GLN A 227 40.70 -3.79 8.71
C GLN A 227 41.17 -5.20 9.08
N THR A 228 40.63 -5.75 10.16
CA THR A 228 40.95 -7.11 10.62
C THR A 228 40.54 -8.14 9.56
N ILE A 229 39.32 -8.06 9.03
CA ILE A 229 38.81 -8.94 7.97
C ILE A 229 39.74 -8.87 6.75
N LYS A 230 40.03 -7.67 6.24
CA LYS A 230 40.92 -7.49 5.08
C LYS A 230 42.30 -8.09 5.31
N SER A 231 42.87 -7.92 6.51
CA SER A 231 44.18 -8.49 6.86
C SER A 231 44.19 -10.03 6.85
N LYS A 232 43.04 -10.65 7.15
CA LYS A 232 42.88 -12.11 7.25
C LYS A 232 42.23 -12.76 6.03
N ASN A 233 41.72 -11.97 5.09
CA ASN A 233 40.97 -12.43 3.93
C ASN A 233 41.54 -11.87 2.60
N GLY A 234 42.87 -11.86 2.49
CA GLY A 234 43.57 -11.51 1.24
C GLY A 234 43.31 -10.08 0.75
N GLY A 235 43.02 -9.14 1.65
CA GLY A 235 42.71 -7.74 1.34
C GLY A 235 41.23 -7.45 1.06
N ASN A 236 40.36 -8.47 1.06
CA ASN A 236 38.94 -8.32 0.73
C ASN A 236 38.04 -8.37 1.97
N LEU A 237 36.86 -7.75 1.88
CA LEU A 237 35.78 -7.96 2.86
C LEU A 237 35.16 -9.35 2.69
N LEU A 238 34.30 -9.73 3.64
CA LEU A 238 33.45 -10.89 3.50
C LEU A 238 32.34 -10.57 2.49
N LYS A 239 31.83 -11.59 1.80
CA LYS A 239 30.87 -11.41 0.71
C LYS A 239 29.89 -12.57 0.62
N ASP A 240 28.63 -12.27 0.29
CA ASP A 240 27.60 -13.24 -0.08
C ASP A 240 26.79 -12.76 -1.32
N GLN A 241 25.57 -13.26 -1.49
CA GLN A 241 24.68 -12.90 -2.60
C GLN A 241 24.25 -11.43 -2.59
N ASP A 242 24.23 -10.76 -1.43
CA ASP A 242 23.83 -9.34 -1.28
C ASP A 242 25.01 -8.37 -1.39
N GLY A 243 26.24 -8.90 -1.36
CA GLY A 243 27.47 -8.12 -1.55
C GLY A 243 28.41 -8.21 -0.37
N ASP A 244 29.25 -7.18 -0.22
CA ASP A 244 30.28 -7.12 0.82
C ASP A 244 29.64 -6.78 2.18
N TYR A 245 30.13 -7.41 3.25
CA TYR A 245 29.65 -7.16 4.61
C TYR A 245 30.76 -7.18 5.67
N VAL A 246 30.43 -6.64 6.85
CA VAL A 246 31.35 -6.51 7.99
C VAL A 246 30.94 -7.38 9.17
N TYR A 247 29.70 -7.25 9.64
CA TYR A 247 29.26 -7.87 10.89
C TYR A 247 27.89 -8.53 10.77
N ASN A 248 27.87 -9.85 10.94
CA ASN A 248 26.67 -10.62 11.26
C ASN A 248 26.49 -10.61 12.77
N ILE A 249 25.34 -10.16 13.27
CA ILE A 249 25.04 -10.26 14.69
C ILE A 249 24.88 -11.75 15.04
N PRO A 250 25.61 -12.28 16.03
CA PRO A 250 25.42 -13.66 16.47
C PRO A 250 24.00 -13.90 16.97
N THR A 251 23.39 -15.00 16.54
CA THR A 251 22.05 -15.46 16.95
C THR A 251 22.15 -16.55 18.03
N VAL A 252 21.04 -16.83 18.72
CA VAL A 252 20.92 -18.02 19.60
C VAL A 252 20.86 -19.30 18.76
N ASP A 253 21.41 -20.39 19.29
CA ASP A 253 21.57 -21.70 18.63
C ASP A 253 20.23 -22.44 18.56
N ASP A 254 19.57 -22.32 17.42
CA ASP A 254 18.24 -22.84 17.12
C ASP A 254 18.26 -24.38 17.14
N PRO A 255 17.56 -25.02 18.08
CA PRO A 255 17.63 -26.46 18.25
C PRO A 255 16.99 -27.24 17.09
N THR A 256 16.24 -26.56 16.21
CA THR A 256 15.60 -27.15 15.03
C THR A 256 16.44 -27.03 13.76
N ARG A 257 17.57 -26.29 13.81
CA ARG A 257 18.49 -26.12 12.69
C ARG A 257 19.78 -26.90 12.91
N SER A 258 20.43 -27.24 11.79
CA SER A 258 21.73 -27.91 11.81
C SER A 258 22.84 -26.88 11.88
N ASN A 259 23.77 -27.09 12.79
CA ASN A 259 24.99 -26.30 12.90
C ASN A 259 25.94 -26.53 11.70
N VAL A 260 26.52 -25.45 11.19
CA VAL A 260 27.53 -25.43 10.13
C VAL A 260 28.78 -24.68 10.60
N THR A 261 29.89 -24.86 9.88
CA THR A 261 31.09 -24.07 10.16
C THR A 261 30.90 -22.62 9.77
N ASN A 262 31.14 -21.72 10.73
CA ASN A 262 30.96 -20.29 10.51
C ASN A 262 32.01 -19.74 9.52
N PRO A 263 31.60 -19.16 8.38
CA PRO A 263 32.52 -18.57 7.40
C PRO A 263 33.31 -17.36 7.95
N ASP A 264 32.82 -16.74 9.03
CA ASP A 264 33.41 -15.59 9.71
C ASP A 264 34.46 -16.02 10.75
N TYR A 265 34.48 -17.31 11.12
CA TYR A 265 35.38 -17.84 12.14
C TYR A 265 36.85 -17.57 11.78
N GLY A 266 37.59 -17.05 12.76
CA GLY A 266 38.98 -16.66 12.60
C GLY A 266 39.20 -15.34 11.84
N LYS A 267 38.22 -14.83 11.09
CA LYS A 267 38.30 -13.57 10.32
C LYS A 267 37.68 -12.39 11.08
N VAL A 268 36.54 -12.61 11.72
CA VAL A 268 35.84 -11.62 12.55
C VAL A 268 36.18 -11.84 14.03
N PRO A 269 36.48 -10.78 14.81
CA PRO A 269 36.72 -10.91 16.24
C PRO A 269 35.55 -11.59 16.97
N ASN A 270 35.84 -12.60 17.78
CA ASN A 270 34.88 -13.34 18.60
C ASN A 270 33.75 -14.06 17.83
N ALA A 271 33.88 -14.25 16.51
CA ALA A 271 32.94 -15.08 15.77
C ALA A 271 33.02 -16.54 16.29
N PRO A 272 31.88 -17.20 16.56
CA PRO A 272 31.86 -18.59 17.02
C PRO A 272 32.29 -19.53 15.88
N GLN A 273 32.81 -20.71 16.22
CA GLN A 273 33.27 -21.68 15.23
C GLN A 273 32.12 -22.37 14.49
N GLN A 274 30.98 -22.56 15.15
CA GLN A 274 29.76 -23.11 14.58
C GLN A 274 28.64 -22.07 14.75
N ILE A 275 27.71 -22.10 13.80
CA ILE A 275 26.50 -21.25 13.72
C ILE A 275 25.40 -22.08 13.07
N ASP A 276 24.16 -21.64 13.14
CA ASP A 276 23.09 -22.29 12.40
C ASP A 276 23.25 -22.08 10.90
N GLN A 277 22.84 -23.09 10.13
CA GLN A 277 22.80 -22.98 8.68
C GLN A 277 21.99 -21.74 8.28
N ASN A 278 22.57 -20.85 7.46
CA ASN A 278 22.00 -19.56 6.98
C ASN A 278 22.07 -18.36 7.94
N ASP A 279 22.73 -18.46 9.10
CA ASP A 279 22.93 -17.30 9.96
C ASP A 279 23.60 -16.12 9.24
N PRO A 280 23.21 -14.86 9.53
CA PRO A 280 22.30 -14.44 10.62
C PRO A 280 20.80 -14.44 10.24
N TRP A 281 20.44 -15.00 9.08
CA TRP A 281 19.11 -14.90 8.51
C TRP A 281 18.15 -15.99 9.02
N GLY A 282 16.85 -15.67 8.96
CA GLY A 282 15.75 -16.49 9.43
C GLY A 282 15.70 -16.50 10.94
N GLY A 283 14.87 -15.64 11.55
CA GLY A 283 14.76 -15.55 13.00
C GLY A 283 13.95 -16.68 13.63
N ASN A 284 13.18 -17.42 12.81
CA ASN A 284 12.39 -18.61 13.17
C ASN A 284 11.53 -18.38 14.44
N ASP A 285 10.68 -17.34 14.40
CA ASP A 285 9.84 -16.87 15.50
C ASP A 285 10.58 -16.65 16.83
N GLY A 286 11.86 -16.31 16.72
CA GLY A 286 12.73 -15.98 17.84
C GLY A 286 13.58 -17.15 18.34
N LEU A 287 13.49 -18.33 17.73
CA LEU A 287 14.40 -19.46 17.98
C LEU A 287 15.82 -19.19 17.50
N ASN A 288 15.97 -18.31 16.50
CA ASN A 288 17.26 -17.86 15.97
C ASN A 288 17.43 -16.34 16.12
N GLN A 289 16.82 -15.71 17.14
CA GLN A 289 16.93 -14.25 17.32
C GLN A 289 18.37 -13.80 17.60
N ALA A 290 18.70 -12.57 17.20
CA ALA A 290 19.98 -11.94 17.50
C ALA A 290 20.25 -11.78 19.00
N LYS A 291 21.54 -11.84 19.39
CA LYS A 291 22.03 -11.70 20.77
C LYS A 291 22.59 -10.31 21.05
N ILE A 292 22.48 -9.87 22.31
CA ILE A 292 23.28 -8.74 22.81
C ILE A 292 24.67 -9.25 23.16
N VAL A 293 25.66 -8.94 22.32
CA VAL A 293 27.05 -9.37 22.50
C VAL A 293 27.82 -8.38 23.36
N SER A 294 28.32 -8.84 24.50
CA SER A 294 29.17 -8.02 25.37
C SER A 294 30.43 -7.54 24.62
N GLY A 295 30.69 -6.24 24.65
CA GLY A 295 31.80 -5.64 23.91
C GLY A 295 31.58 -5.52 22.40
N GLY A 296 30.47 -6.02 21.86
CA GLY A 296 30.11 -5.94 20.44
C GLY A 296 29.81 -4.51 19.98
N PRO A 297 29.75 -4.30 18.65
CA PRO A 297 29.52 -2.99 18.05
C PRO A 297 28.06 -2.52 18.16
N VAL A 298 27.10 -3.42 18.38
CA VAL A 298 25.66 -3.09 18.52
C VAL A 298 25.24 -3.26 19.97
N ARG A 299 24.58 -2.26 20.55
CA ARG A 299 24.07 -2.29 21.94
C ARG A 299 22.75 -1.53 22.07
N ILE A 300 21.99 -1.85 23.11
CA ILE A 300 20.85 -1.03 23.55
C ILE A 300 21.38 0.32 24.04
N PHE A 301 20.94 1.40 23.41
CA PHE A 301 21.17 2.76 23.89
C PHE A 301 20.05 3.19 24.84
N SER A 302 18.81 3.02 24.42
CA SER A 302 17.62 3.27 25.24
C SER A 302 16.53 2.25 24.87
N PRO A 303 16.03 1.44 25.82
CA PRO A 303 14.91 0.53 25.57
C PRO A 303 13.55 1.20 25.76
N GLY A 304 12.50 0.47 25.37
CA GLY A 304 11.14 0.75 25.81
C GLY A 304 10.26 1.45 24.80
N TYR A 305 10.55 1.31 23.51
CA TYR A 305 9.76 1.90 22.43
C TYR A 305 8.97 0.79 21.74
N ARG A 306 7.72 1.04 21.35
CA ARG A 306 6.94 0.03 20.62
C ARG A 306 7.37 -0.03 19.15
N ASN A 307 7.33 1.10 18.45
CA ASN A 307 7.75 1.25 17.07
C ASN A 307 8.30 2.67 16.88
N ALA A 308 9.51 2.89 17.38
CA ALA A 308 10.17 4.17 17.19
C ALA A 308 10.37 4.41 15.68
N TYR A 309 9.74 5.44 15.14
CA TYR A 309 9.84 5.74 13.71
C TYR A 309 11.13 6.52 13.43
N ASP A 310 11.37 7.58 14.19
CA ASP A 310 12.53 8.46 13.97
C ASP A 310 13.08 9.06 15.29
N LEU A 311 14.28 9.61 15.20
CA LEU A 311 14.95 10.27 16.32
C LEU A 311 15.75 11.49 15.86
N VAL A 312 15.84 12.49 16.73
CA VAL A 312 16.65 13.70 16.50
C VAL A 312 17.66 13.88 17.61
N ILE A 313 18.91 14.12 17.22
CA ILE A 313 19.95 14.64 18.12
C ILE A 313 20.09 16.14 17.84
N THR A 314 19.60 16.95 18.76
CA THR A 314 19.59 18.42 18.63
C THR A 314 20.99 19.04 18.68
N GLN A 315 21.13 20.29 18.24
CA GLN A 315 22.36 21.08 18.41
C GLN A 315 22.80 21.19 19.88
N SER A 316 21.83 21.13 20.81
CA SER A 316 22.07 21.08 22.26
C SER A 316 22.48 19.68 22.78
N ARG A 317 22.70 18.72 21.87
CA ARG A 317 23.14 17.34 22.15
C ARG A 317 22.15 16.52 23.00
N ARG A 318 20.86 16.86 22.90
CA ARG A 318 19.75 16.09 23.49
C ARG A 318 19.11 15.21 22.41
N MET A 319 18.71 14.00 22.80
CA MET A 319 18.06 13.04 21.91
C MET A 319 16.56 12.94 22.20
N TYR A 320 15.75 13.14 21.17
CA TYR A 320 14.30 12.96 21.21
C TYR A 320 13.90 11.87 20.23
N VAL A 321 12.89 11.08 20.59
CA VAL A 321 12.46 9.89 19.82
C VAL A 321 10.95 9.92 19.68
N THR A 322 10.43 9.81 18.46
CA THR A 322 9.00 9.59 18.20
C THR A 322 8.69 8.09 18.28
N ASP A 323 7.56 7.74 18.89
CA ASP A 323 7.13 6.35 19.02
C ASP A 323 5.64 6.19 18.71
N ASN A 324 5.32 5.24 17.83
CA ASN A 324 3.93 4.90 17.54
C ASN A 324 3.36 4.01 18.64
N GLY A 325 2.36 4.52 19.35
CA GLY A 325 1.81 3.90 20.56
C GLY A 325 1.10 2.57 20.32
N ALA A 326 0.82 1.84 21.39
CA ALA A 326 0.14 0.55 21.32
C ALA A 326 -1.33 0.68 20.89
N ASN A 327 -1.72 -0.04 19.84
CA ASN A 327 -3.06 0.00 19.27
C ASN A 327 -4.08 -0.69 20.17
N GLN A 328 -5.24 -0.07 20.41
CA GLN A 328 -6.33 -0.75 21.12
C GLN A 328 -6.90 -1.91 20.32
N GLY A 329 -7.09 -3.06 20.97
CA GLY A 329 -7.65 -4.27 20.38
C GLY A 329 -6.66 -5.14 19.61
N TRP A 330 -5.38 -4.76 19.53
CA TRP A 330 -4.37 -5.46 18.72
C TRP A 330 -3.40 -6.33 19.51
N GLY A 331 -3.52 -6.33 20.83
CA GLY A 331 -2.61 -7.00 21.74
C GLY A 331 -2.32 -6.14 22.96
N GLY A 332 -1.78 -6.75 23.99
CA GLY A 332 -1.53 -6.05 25.24
C GLY A 332 -0.33 -6.59 25.98
N PHE A 333 -0.47 -6.65 27.28
CA PHE A 333 0.65 -6.74 28.21
C PHE A 333 1.24 -8.15 28.30
N PRO A 334 2.55 -8.28 28.62
CA PRO A 334 3.15 -9.58 28.89
C PRO A 334 2.54 -10.24 30.14
N THR A 335 2.70 -11.55 30.26
CA THR A 335 2.31 -12.27 31.48
C THR A 335 3.16 -11.78 32.66
N ASN A 336 2.55 -11.53 33.82
CA ASN A 336 3.22 -10.96 35.01
C ASN A 336 3.85 -9.58 34.75
N GLU A 337 3.21 -8.75 33.94
CA GLU A 337 3.52 -7.33 33.75
C GLU A 337 3.76 -6.62 35.11
N GLY A 338 4.69 -5.67 35.11
CA GLY A 338 5.03 -4.83 36.25
C GLY A 338 6.44 -5.05 36.81
N GLY A 339 7.32 -5.80 36.12
CA GLY A 339 8.73 -5.89 36.51
C GLY A 339 9.48 -7.17 36.10
N GLY A 340 10.49 -7.55 36.89
CA GLY A 340 11.47 -8.60 36.54
C GLY A 340 10.98 -10.05 36.52
N THR A 341 9.66 -10.29 36.59
CA THR A 341 9.04 -11.63 36.52
C THR A 341 8.19 -11.85 35.26
N VAL A 342 8.20 -10.88 34.35
CA VAL A 342 7.48 -10.99 33.08
C VAL A 342 7.90 -12.20 32.26
N THR A 343 6.96 -12.72 31.47
CA THR A 343 7.23 -13.81 30.52
C THR A 343 6.64 -13.52 29.15
N ASN A 344 7.24 -14.14 28.14
CA ASN A 344 6.80 -14.16 26.75
C ASN A 344 5.67 -15.17 26.49
N ASN A 345 4.96 -15.64 27.53
CA ASN A 345 3.89 -16.60 27.30
C ASN A 345 2.69 -15.90 26.67
N TYR A 346 2.13 -16.48 25.61
CA TYR A 346 0.88 -16.02 25.03
C TYR A 346 -0.29 -16.32 25.98
N LEU A 347 -1.06 -15.28 26.34
CA LEU A 347 -2.26 -15.40 27.15
C LEU A 347 -3.46 -14.80 26.42
N SER A 348 -4.56 -15.56 26.41
CA SER A 348 -5.88 -15.07 26.03
C SER A 348 -6.94 -15.66 26.94
N ASP A 349 -8.09 -15.00 27.11
CA ASP A 349 -9.24 -15.60 27.80
C ASP A 349 -9.94 -16.67 26.94
N ALA A 350 -10.99 -17.27 27.53
CA ALA A 350 -11.85 -18.23 26.84
C ALA A 350 -12.57 -17.65 25.61
N SER A 351 -12.62 -16.32 25.46
CA SER A 351 -13.17 -15.60 24.32
C SER A 351 -12.11 -15.16 23.32
N GLY A 352 -10.83 -15.47 23.56
CA GLY A 352 -9.71 -15.14 22.70
C GLY A 352 -9.13 -13.75 22.88
N ASN A 353 -9.56 -12.98 23.89
CA ASN A 353 -9.09 -11.62 24.17
C ASN A 353 -7.77 -11.62 24.94
N GLU A 354 -6.87 -10.72 24.59
CA GLU A 354 -5.52 -10.60 25.15
C GLU A 354 -5.47 -9.54 26.28
N PRO A 355 -4.78 -9.79 27.41
CA PRO A 355 -4.75 -8.89 28.57
C PRO A 355 -4.32 -7.45 28.26
N GLY A 356 -5.09 -6.45 28.72
CA GLY A 356 -4.74 -5.03 28.59
C GLY A 356 -4.97 -4.46 27.19
N THR A 357 -5.56 -5.22 26.27
CA THR A 357 -5.73 -4.82 24.87
C THR A 357 -6.66 -3.62 24.66
N ASN A 358 -7.66 -3.38 25.52
CA ASN A 358 -8.58 -2.25 25.36
C ASN A 358 -9.31 -1.89 26.69
N PRO A 359 -10.12 -0.81 26.74
CA PRO A 359 -10.79 -0.37 27.97
C PRO A 359 -11.75 -1.39 28.59
N THR A 360 -12.31 -2.30 27.77
CA THR A 360 -13.22 -3.36 28.24
C THR A 360 -12.48 -4.58 28.78
N TYR A 361 -11.18 -4.68 28.53
CA TYR A 361 -10.35 -5.83 28.89
C TYR A 361 -9.05 -5.39 29.59
N GLN A 362 -9.21 -4.84 30.79
CA GLN A 362 -8.12 -4.30 31.60
C GLN A 362 -7.31 -5.39 32.31
N TYR A 363 -6.03 -5.14 32.48
CA TYR A 363 -5.14 -5.96 33.30
C TYR A 363 -4.56 -5.07 34.42
N ASN A 364 -4.72 -5.48 35.68
CA ASN A 364 -4.38 -4.67 36.85
C ASN A 364 -4.97 -3.24 36.84
N GLY A 365 -6.12 -3.03 36.18
CA GLY A 365 -6.77 -1.72 36.05
C GLY A 365 -6.18 -0.82 34.95
N GLN A 366 -5.25 -1.33 34.14
CA GLN A 366 -4.64 -0.63 33.01
C GLN A 366 -5.05 -1.27 31.67
N HIS A 367 -4.93 -0.48 30.60
CA HIS A 367 -5.11 -0.90 29.21
C HIS A 367 -4.27 0.01 28.30
N VAL A 368 -4.00 -0.41 27.07
CA VAL A 368 -3.34 0.44 26.07
C VAL A 368 -4.24 1.62 25.68
N ASN A 369 -3.67 2.83 25.62
CA ASN A 369 -4.43 4.06 25.38
C ASN A 369 -4.42 4.54 23.92
N ASN A 370 -3.69 3.86 23.03
CA ASN A 370 -3.56 4.21 21.61
C ASN A 370 -3.10 5.66 21.40
N LYS A 371 -1.98 6.05 22.04
CA LYS A 371 -1.37 7.37 21.91
C LYS A 371 0.06 7.30 21.43
N ASP A 372 0.35 8.02 20.36
CA ASP A 372 1.71 8.30 19.93
C ASP A 372 2.35 9.33 20.84
N HIS A 373 3.67 9.36 20.91
CA HIS A 373 4.34 10.21 21.87
C HIS A 373 5.79 10.54 21.53
N LEU A 374 6.26 11.61 22.16
CA LEU A 374 7.65 12.06 22.08
C LEU A 374 8.37 11.79 23.38
N GLN A 375 9.42 10.98 23.33
CA GLN A 375 10.30 10.74 24.48
C GLN A 375 11.56 11.60 24.41
N TRP A 376 12.09 11.94 25.57
CA TRP A 376 13.42 12.53 25.70
C TRP A 376 14.32 11.58 26.47
N VAL A 377 15.33 11.05 25.78
CA VAL A 377 16.35 10.17 26.36
C VAL A 377 17.22 10.99 27.31
N LYS A 378 16.77 11.09 28.57
CA LYS A 378 17.38 11.90 29.63
C LYS A 378 18.23 11.05 30.56
N GLY A 379 19.27 11.66 31.12
CA GLY A 379 20.21 11.02 32.02
C GLY A 379 21.62 11.59 31.89
N GLY A 380 22.45 11.34 32.90
CA GLY A 380 23.82 11.85 32.92
C GLY A 380 23.97 13.35 33.19
N SER A 381 25.18 13.87 33.01
CA SER A 381 25.47 15.30 33.18
C SER A 381 24.73 16.15 32.14
N ASN A 382 23.85 17.04 32.59
CA ASN A 382 23.06 17.98 31.77
C ASN A 382 22.03 17.36 30.81
N ASN A 383 21.65 16.09 30.99
CA ASN A 383 20.67 15.39 30.14
C ASN A 383 21.01 15.43 28.64
N THR A 384 22.28 15.19 28.33
CA THR A 384 22.82 15.14 26.96
C THR A 384 23.40 13.75 26.67
N ILE A 385 23.57 13.42 25.39
CA ILE A 385 24.12 12.13 24.96
C ILE A 385 25.57 11.90 25.42
N ASP A 386 26.32 12.95 25.78
CA ASP A 386 27.73 12.82 26.20
C ASP A 386 27.91 12.24 27.60
N GLY A 387 26.97 12.55 28.50
CA GLY A 387 27.00 12.08 29.89
C GLY A 387 26.10 10.86 30.14
N TYR A 388 25.34 10.44 29.14
CA TYR A 388 24.30 9.43 29.29
C TYR A 388 24.87 8.02 29.49
N THR A 389 24.28 7.28 30.45
CA THR A 389 24.60 5.87 30.68
C THR A 389 23.69 5.01 29.84
N TRP A 390 24.25 4.21 28.94
CA TRP A 390 23.48 3.42 27.98
C TRP A 390 22.55 2.42 28.71
N GLY A 391 21.31 2.33 28.24
CA GLY A 391 20.25 1.52 28.84
C GLY A 391 19.61 2.10 30.11
N SER A 392 20.04 3.28 30.59
CA SER A 392 19.53 3.84 31.84
C SER A 392 18.14 4.51 31.73
N TYR A 393 17.70 4.85 30.52
CA TYR A 393 16.38 5.44 30.27
C TYR A 393 15.47 4.46 29.54
N TYR A 394 14.30 4.19 30.12
CA TYR A 394 13.29 3.26 29.63
C TYR A 394 11.99 4.00 29.27
N ALA A 395 11.55 3.86 28.02
CA ALA A 395 10.44 4.60 27.43
C ALA A 395 9.03 4.00 27.65
N GLY A 396 8.90 2.81 28.26
CA GLY A 396 7.60 2.29 28.71
C GLY A 396 7.08 1.03 28.01
N HIS A 397 7.57 0.63 26.84
CA HIS A 397 7.15 -0.60 26.17
C HIS A 397 7.94 -1.84 26.65
N PRO A 398 7.29 -2.88 27.19
CA PRO A 398 7.99 -4.02 27.77
C PRO A 398 8.76 -4.87 26.74
N CYS A 399 9.90 -5.42 27.17
CA CYS A 399 10.64 -6.47 26.48
C CYS A 399 10.98 -7.59 27.48
N PRO A 400 10.15 -8.65 27.57
CA PRO A 400 10.31 -9.65 28.63
C PRO A 400 11.67 -10.36 28.63
N VAL A 401 12.26 -10.62 27.45
CA VAL A 401 13.58 -11.27 27.35
C VAL A 401 14.72 -10.42 27.92
N ARG A 402 14.61 -9.08 27.91
CA ARG A 402 15.56 -8.19 28.60
C ARG A 402 15.22 -8.00 30.07
N ALA A 403 13.94 -7.97 30.43
CA ALA A 403 13.49 -7.81 31.82
C ALA A 403 13.77 -9.02 32.70
N ASN A 404 13.61 -10.23 32.16
CA ASN A 404 13.72 -11.49 32.87
C ASN A 404 14.44 -12.57 32.01
N PRO A 405 15.72 -12.39 31.61
CA PRO A 405 16.35 -13.28 30.61
C PRO A 405 16.29 -14.78 30.96
N SER A 406 16.43 -15.13 32.24
CA SER A 406 16.40 -16.54 32.68
C SER A 406 14.99 -17.14 32.78
N GLY A 407 13.97 -16.32 33.01
CA GLY A 407 12.59 -16.78 33.26
C GLY A 407 11.59 -16.39 32.18
N ALA A 408 11.98 -15.53 31.23
CA ALA A 408 11.07 -14.97 30.24
C ALA A 408 10.55 -16.00 29.26
N GLY A 409 11.26 -17.11 29.01
CA GLY A 409 10.88 -18.11 28.02
C GLY A 409 10.73 -17.56 26.59
N LEU A 410 10.19 -18.40 25.70
CA LEU A 410 9.91 -18.05 24.31
C LEU A 410 8.62 -18.76 23.89
N TYR A 411 7.70 -18.02 23.28
CA TYR A 411 6.55 -18.59 22.60
C TYR A 411 6.85 -18.61 21.09
N THR A 412 6.67 -19.77 20.46
CA THR A 412 6.83 -19.95 19.00
C THR A 412 5.56 -20.54 18.44
N HIS A 413 5.19 -20.17 17.21
CA HIS A 413 4.02 -20.67 16.52
C HIS A 413 4.44 -21.07 15.10
N PHE A 414 3.84 -22.10 14.49
CA PHE A 414 4.23 -22.53 13.15
C PHE A 414 3.03 -22.61 12.21
N GLY A 415 3.07 -21.86 11.11
CA GLY A 415 2.23 -22.02 9.93
C GLY A 415 1.00 -21.10 9.83
N GLU A 416 0.64 -20.76 8.60
CA GLU A 416 -0.35 -19.75 8.15
C GLU A 416 -1.77 -19.82 8.76
N ASN A 417 -2.16 -20.89 9.48
CA ASN A 417 -3.55 -21.11 9.94
C ASN A 417 -3.70 -21.84 11.30
N ALA A 418 -2.66 -21.98 12.12
CA ALA A 418 -2.74 -22.85 13.28
C ALA A 418 -3.22 -22.11 14.55
N ASP A 419 -4.49 -21.72 14.63
CA ASP A 419 -5.00 -20.92 15.75
C ASP A 419 -4.98 -21.62 17.15
N ASN A 420 -4.31 -22.78 17.31
CA ASN A 420 -4.17 -23.52 18.57
C ASN A 420 -2.84 -24.32 18.76
N ASN A 421 -1.78 -24.15 17.95
CA ASN A 421 -0.57 -25.02 18.02
C ASN A 421 0.73 -24.35 18.48
N GLY A 422 0.69 -23.20 19.15
CA GLY A 422 1.92 -22.58 19.64
C GLY A 422 2.59 -23.34 20.79
N VAL A 423 3.90 -23.20 20.92
CA VAL A 423 4.74 -23.91 21.88
C VAL A 423 5.34 -22.91 22.87
N TRP A 424 5.04 -23.11 24.15
CA TRP A 424 5.66 -22.35 25.24
C TRP A 424 6.94 -23.02 25.73
N ARG A 425 8.09 -22.42 25.40
CA ARG A 425 9.43 -22.97 25.62
C ARG A 425 10.07 -22.35 26.87
N THR A 426 10.47 -23.21 27.80
CA THR A 426 11.07 -22.79 29.09
C THR A 426 12.32 -23.57 29.50
N LYS A 427 12.68 -24.63 28.76
CA LYS A 427 13.85 -25.48 29.04
C LYS A 427 14.80 -25.45 27.86
N LYS A 428 16.10 -25.23 28.11
CA LYS A 428 17.13 -25.21 27.06
C LYS A 428 17.31 -26.58 26.41
N TYR A 429 17.65 -26.60 25.13
CA TYR A 429 18.10 -27.80 24.45
C TYR A 429 19.46 -28.22 25.00
N LEU A 430 19.58 -29.48 25.44
CA LEU A 430 20.80 -30.04 26.02
C LEU A 430 21.18 -31.28 25.22
N ASN A 431 21.94 -31.12 24.13
CA ASN A 431 22.54 -32.21 23.34
C ASN A 431 21.67 -33.49 23.19
N GLY A 432 20.40 -33.32 22.80
CA GLY A 432 19.47 -34.44 22.56
C GLY A 432 18.66 -34.93 23.76
N GLU A 433 18.82 -34.35 24.96
CA GLU A 433 18.02 -34.71 26.14
C GLU A 433 16.60 -34.13 26.12
N ASN A 434 16.41 -32.97 25.47
CA ASN A 434 15.11 -32.31 25.32
C ASN A 434 14.65 -32.33 23.86
N ASP A 435 13.34 -32.34 23.61
CA ASP A 435 12.77 -32.27 22.27
C ASP A 435 13.14 -30.92 21.62
N PRO A 436 13.87 -30.89 20.48
CA PRO A 436 14.22 -29.64 19.82
C PRO A 436 12.98 -28.81 19.40
N ASN A 437 11.84 -29.46 19.16
CA ASN A 437 10.59 -28.78 18.82
C ASN A 437 9.88 -28.16 20.04
N GLN A 438 10.37 -28.39 21.26
CA GLN A 438 9.79 -27.87 22.50
C GLN A 438 10.79 -27.11 23.39
N ALA A 439 12.08 -27.20 23.09
CA ALA A 439 13.14 -26.60 23.87
C ALA A 439 13.49 -25.18 23.43
N LEU A 440 13.98 -24.36 24.35
CA LEU A 440 14.69 -23.12 24.06
C LEU A 440 16.04 -23.44 23.37
N PRO A 441 16.62 -22.48 22.65
CA PRO A 441 18.00 -22.55 22.18
C PRO A 441 19.01 -23.00 23.24
N ALA A 442 20.03 -23.73 22.80
CA ALA A 442 21.01 -24.34 23.71
C ALA A 442 21.79 -23.27 24.51
N ASP A 443 22.06 -22.14 23.88
CA ASP A 443 22.79 -21.00 24.45
C ASP A 443 21.87 -19.88 24.98
N TRP A 444 20.55 -20.12 25.10
CA TRP A 444 19.61 -19.19 25.73
C TRP A 444 20.10 -18.75 27.12
N PRO A 445 19.88 -17.50 27.58
CA PRO A 445 19.21 -16.40 26.90
C PRO A 445 20.09 -15.58 25.95
N PRO A 446 19.47 -14.87 24.97
CA PRO A 446 20.16 -13.94 24.08
C PRO A 446 20.71 -12.67 24.79
N VAL A 447 20.39 -12.51 26.08
CA VAL A 447 20.77 -11.36 26.91
C VAL A 447 21.30 -11.85 28.26
N SER A 448 22.48 -11.40 28.66
CA SER A 448 23.16 -11.90 29.86
C SER A 448 22.84 -11.12 31.15
N THR A 449 22.35 -9.88 31.04
CA THR A 449 22.05 -9.01 32.18
C THR A 449 20.60 -8.56 32.13
N ALA A 450 19.85 -8.81 33.21
CA ALA A 450 18.45 -8.42 33.33
C ALA A 450 18.30 -6.93 33.59
N ASN A 451 17.29 -6.31 33.00
CA ASN A 451 16.85 -4.95 33.31
C ASN A 451 15.36 -4.96 33.67
N ALA A 452 15.06 -5.22 34.94
CA ALA A 452 13.70 -5.52 35.41
C ALA A 452 12.65 -4.43 35.10
N VAL A 453 13.07 -3.17 34.91
CA VAL A 453 12.16 -2.08 34.53
C VAL A 453 11.52 -2.31 33.16
N GLU A 454 12.16 -3.08 32.29
CA GLU A 454 11.64 -3.40 30.95
C GLU A 454 10.50 -4.43 30.96
N GLY A 455 9.99 -4.81 32.13
CA GLY A 455 8.78 -5.61 32.28
C GLY A 455 7.54 -4.79 32.67
N ASP A 456 7.69 -3.47 32.80
CA ASP A 456 6.68 -2.52 33.26
C ASP A 456 6.09 -1.77 32.06
N PHE A 457 4.81 -1.97 31.74
CA PHE A 457 4.17 -1.22 30.67
C PHE A 457 3.82 0.18 31.16
N ARG A 458 4.10 1.21 30.36
CA ARG A 458 3.72 2.60 30.68
C ARG A 458 2.94 3.20 29.53
N ASN A 459 1.72 3.61 29.82
CA ASN A 459 0.88 4.36 28.92
C ASN A 459 1.47 5.75 28.65
N PRO A 460 1.56 6.12 27.36
CA PRO A 460 1.99 7.45 26.97
C PRO A 460 1.15 8.56 27.60
N GLY A 461 1.82 9.51 28.27
CA GLY A 461 1.23 10.66 28.94
C GLY A 461 0.56 10.37 30.28
N VAL A 462 0.65 9.14 30.81
CA VAL A 462 -0.01 8.75 32.07
C VAL A 462 1.02 8.38 33.14
N ASP A 463 1.80 7.34 32.87
CA ASP A 463 2.77 6.73 33.77
C ASP A 463 4.15 6.58 33.14
N ASP A 464 4.30 6.99 31.88
CA ASP A 464 5.60 7.27 31.26
C ASP A 464 6.05 8.72 31.56
N ASP A 465 7.10 9.16 30.89
CA ASP A 465 7.60 10.53 30.96
C ASP A 465 7.64 11.23 29.60
N ALA A 466 6.64 10.93 28.76
CA ALA A 466 6.43 11.60 27.48
C ALA A 466 6.40 13.11 27.63
N ILE A 467 7.04 13.79 26.68
CA ILE A 467 7.02 15.24 26.57
C ILE A 467 5.66 15.71 26.06
N VAL A 468 5.13 15.01 25.06
CA VAL A 468 3.84 15.25 24.43
C VAL A 468 3.26 13.92 23.94
N THR A 469 1.95 13.88 23.79
CA THR A 469 1.22 12.78 23.15
C THR A 469 0.39 13.29 21.97
N TRP A 470 0.16 12.41 20.99
CA TRP A 470 -0.63 12.65 19.79
C TRP A 470 -1.66 11.51 19.59
N PRO A 471 -2.70 11.72 18.76
CA PRO A 471 -3.71 10.70 18.51
C PRO A 471 -3.14 9.39 17.94
N ASN A 472 -2.48 9.40 16.77
CA ASN A 472 -1.81 8.23 16.21
C ASN A 472 -0.88 8.62 15.04
N ASN A 473 0.00 7.69 14.68
CA ASN A 473 0.85 7.68 13.47
C ASN A 473 1.71 8.95 13.24
N THR A 474 2.46 9.34 14.26
CA THR A 474 3.53 10.34 14.21
C THR A 474 4.83 9.68 13.71
N ASN A 475 5.35 10.16 12.59
CA ASN A 475 6.46 9.56 11.85
C ASN A 475 7.78 10.33 12.07
N GLY A 476 8.35 10.88 10.99
CA GLY A 476 9.63 11.60 11.00
C GLY A 476 9.63 12.85 11.86
N MET A 477 10.83 13.28 12.26
CA MET A 477 11.01 14.49 13.06
C MET A 477 12.33 15.20 12.72
N ALA A 478 12.34 16.53 12.77
CA ALA A 478 13.56 17.32 12.61
C ALA A 478 13.62 18.51 13.57
N GLU A 479 14.85 18.91 13.94
CA GLU A 479 15.11 20.18 14.61
C GLU A 479 15.23 21.31 13.57
N TYR A 480 14.53 22.41 13.78
CA TYR A 480 14.69 23.61 12.98
C TYR A 480 15.91 24.41 13.44
N LYS A 481 16.96 24.43 12.62
CA LYS A 481 18.29 24.96 13.00
C LYS A 481 18.54 26.41 12.54
N ALA A 482 17.71 26.95 11.67
CA ALA A 482 17.95 28.25 11.05
C ALA A 482 17.53 29.42 11.94
N SER A 483 18.18 30.57 11.74
CA SER A 483 17.90 31.87 12.33
C SER A 483 16.90 32.69 11.52
N ARG A 484 16.45 32.15 10.38
CA ARG A 484 15.32 32.66 9.60
C ARG A 484 14.09 32.88 10.50
N LEU A 485 13.22 33.76 10.06
CA LEU A 485 12.03 34.20 10.78
C LEU A 485 12.40 34.79 12.15
N GLY A 486 13.52 35.52 12.22
CA GLY A 486 13.99 36.18 13.45
C GLY A 486 14.35 35.24 14.60
N ASN A 487 14.74 33.98 14.33
CA ASN A 487 14.91 32.89 15.29
C ASN A 487 13.61 32.38 15.95
N ALA A 488 12.42 32.68 15.39
CA ALA A 488 11.14 32.30 16.00
C ALA A 488 10.99 30.79 16.24
N TYR A 489 11.60 29.96 15.38
CA TYR A 489 11.52 28.50 15.41
C TYR A 489 12.85 27.80 15.71
N LYS A 490 13.92 28.55 15.98
CA LYS A 490 15.25 27.98 16.14
C LYS A 490 15.33 27.10 17.39
N GLY A 491 15.65 25.82 17.19
CA GLY A 491 15.73 24.80 18.25
C GLY A 491 14.42 24.09 18.56
N ASP A 492 13.33 24.43 17.87
CA ASP A 492 12.07 23.70 17.96
C ASP A 492 12.13 22.40 17.16
N LEU A 493 11.33 21.41 17.55
CA LEU A 493 11.18 20.16 16.82
C LEU A 493 9.89 20.21 16.00
N PHE A 494 9.95 19.71 14.77
CA PHE A 494 8.80 19.48 13.92
C PHE A 494 8.62 17.98 13.70
N ALA A 495 7.48 17.44 14.10
CA ALA A 495 7.10 16.04 13.94
C ALA A 495 5.88 15.94 13.02
N ILE A 496 5.78 14.91 12.18
CA ILE A 496 4.74 14.82 11.12
C ILE A 496 3.88 13.57 11.27
N ASN A 497 2.69 13.55 10.65
CA ASN A 497 1.80 12.39 10.67
C ASN A 497 1.28 11.99 9.27
N ASN A 498 0.54 10.89 9.23
CA ASN A 498 -0.05 10.35 8.00
C ASN A 498 -1.29 11.11 7.48
N GLN A 499 -1.85 12.05 8.25
CA GLN A 499 -2.93 12.94 7.79
C GLN A 499 -2.41 14.25 7.17
N GLY A 500 -1.10 14.50 7.19
CA GLY A 500 -0.50 15.70 6.61
C GLY A 500 -0.15 16.79 7.58
N ALA A 501 -0.39 16.56 8.88
CA ALA A 501 -0.04 17.49 9.91
C ALA A 501 1.46 17.52 10.15
N ILE A 502 1.98 18.72 10.40
CA ILE A 502 3.28 19.00 10.99
C ILE A 502 3.01 19.63 12.35
N HIS A 503 3.40 18.96 13.42
CA HIS A 503 3.31 19.43 14.79
C HIS A 503 4.58 20.17 15.18
N ARG A 504 4.45 21.32 15.83
CA ARG A 504 5.58 22.06 16.40
C ARG A 504 5.68 21.82 17.89
N VAL A 505 6.82 21.29 18.32
CA VAL A 505 7.19 21.10 19.72
C VAL A 505 8.21 22.16 20.11
N GLN A 506 7.75 23.21 20.78
CA GLN A 506 8.64 24.24 21.30
C GLN A 506 9.24 23.78 22.63
N LEU A 507 10.57 23.84 22.72
CA LEU A 507 11.31 23.37 23.89
C LEU A 507 11.83 24.54 24.74
N ASN A 508 11.88 24.35 26.05
CA ASN A 508 12.62 25.22 26.96
C ASN A 508 14.13 24.98 26.81
N SER A 509 14.95 25.92 27.28
CA SER A 509 16.42 25.79 27.27
C SER A 509 16.93 24.55 28.03
N ASN A 510 16.16 24.05 29.00
CA ASN A 510 16.46 22.84 29.75
C ASN A 510 16.05 21.54 29.01
N GLY A 511 15.33 21.64 27.88
CA GLY A 511 14.89 20.51 27.06
C GLY A 511 13.45 20.02 27.31
N THR A 512 12.70 20.59 28.26
CA THR A 512 11.30 20.22 28.52
C THR A 512 10.33 20.96 27.59
N LEU A 513 9.09 20.46 27.44
CA LEU A 513 8.06 21.15 26.66
C LEU A 513 7.82 22.57 27.18
N ARG A 514 7.83 23.55 26.27
CA ARG A 514 7.33 24.91 26.51
C ARG A 514 5.90 25.06 26.00
N SER A 515 5.65 24.64 24.77
CA SER A 515 4.32 24.61 24.17
C SER A 515 4.28 23.60 23.03
N LEU A 516 3.10 23.01 22.83
CA LEU A 516 2.80 22.17 21.66
C LEU A 516 1.82 22.94 20.77
N THR A 517 2.12 23.00 19.47
CA THR A 517 1.17 23.42 18.44
C THR A 517 0.92 22.21 17.54
N THR A 518 -0.24 21.58 17.71
CA THR A 518 -0.73 20.56 16.77
C THR A 518 -1.14 21.25 15.47
N ASP A 519 -1.06 20.53 14.35
CA ASP A 519 -1.39 21.07 13.01
C ASP A 519 -0.79 22.45 12.72
N PHE A 520 0.50 22.66 13.07
CA PHE A 520 1.20 23.92 12.77
C PHE A 520 1.19 24.22 11.26
N VAL A 521 1.32 23.18 10.45
CA VAL A 521 1.07 23.15 9.00
C VAL A 521 0.27 21.86 8.73
N ASN A 522 -0.71 21.88 7.84
CA ASN A 522 -1.38 20.65 7.42
C ASN A 522 -1.57 20.62 5.91
N LEU A 523 -0.92 19.65 5.27
CA LEU A 523 -0.89 19.54 3.80
C LEU A 523 -1.92 18.56 3.23
N GLY A 524 -2.73 17.91 4.09
CA GLY A 524 -3.72 16.91 3.67
C GLY A 524 -3.11 15.69 2.94
N ARG A 525 -1.85 15.37 3.21
CA ARG A 525 -1.06 14.36 2.49
C ARG A 525 -0.34 13.43 3.45
N TYR A 526 -0.13 12.17 3.07
CA TYR A 526 0.61 11.24 3.91
C TYR A 526 2.11 11.62 3.98
N LEU A 527 2.56 12.19 5.10
CA LEU A 527 3.96 12.54 5.36
C LEU A 527 4.68 11.42 6.15
N LEU A 528 5.88 11.05 5.72
CA LEU A 528 6.71 10.05 6.39
C LEU A 528 8.00 10.62 6.99
N ASP A 529 8.64 11.58 6.33
CA ASP A 529 9.87 12.21 6.84
C ASP A 529 9.94 13.72 6.58
N ILE A 530 10.67 14.42 7.44
CA ILE A 530 10.93 15.86 7.37
C ILE A 530 12.41 16.14 7.63
N THR A 531 13.02 17.02 6.84
CA THR A 531 14.38 17.50 7.10
C THR A 531 14.47 19.03 7.02
N CYS A 532 15.21 19.64 7.96
CA CYS A 532 15.33 21.10 8.08
C CYS A 532 16.75 21.58 7.75
N GLN A 533 16.87 22.58 6.87
CA GLN A 533 18.15 23.23 6.53
C GLN A 533 18.49 24.33 7.53
N GLY A 534 19.74 24.35 8.02
CA GLY A 534 20.26 25.39 8.91
C GLY A 534 20.81 26.61 8.17
N ASP A 535 21.34 27.58 8.92
CA ASP A 535 21.83 28.86 8.39
C ASP A 535 22.93 28.73 7.33
N ASN A 536 23.79 27.72 7.47
CA ASN A 536 24.94 27.50 6.60
C ASN A 536 24.70 26.39 5.57
N ASP A 537 23.51 25.80 5.57
CA ASP A 537 23.15 24.73 4.64
C ASP A 537 22.64 25.33 3.31
N ILE A 538 22.50 24.50 2.27
CA ILE A 538 21.85 24.95 1.02
C ILE A 538 20.37 25.21 1.31
N PHE A 539 19.80 26.24 0.68
CA PHE A 539 18.43 26.69 0.94
C PHE A 539 18.14 26.94 2.44
N PRO A 540 18.85 27.90 3.08
CA PRO A 540 18.76 28.12 4.52
C PRO A 540 17.32 28.32 5.03
N GLY A 541 16.96 27.61 6.09
CA GLY A 541 15.66 27.72 6.75
C GLY A 541 14.51 26.99 6.06
N THR A 542 14.74 26.31 4.95
CA THR A 542 13.70 25.47 4.31
C THR A 542 13.50 24.14 5.04
N MET A 543 12.28 23.60 4.95
CA MET A 543 11.95 22.24 5.36
C MET A 543 11.58 21.40 4.15
N TRP A 544 11.99 20.15 4.10
CA TRP A 544 11.76 19.24 2.97
C TRP A 544 11.08 17.97 3.44
N LEU A 545 10.10 17.51 2.67
CA LEU A 545 9.15 16.50 3.09
C LEU A 545 9.16 15.29 2.15
N ALA A 546 9.28 14.09 2.74
CA ALA A 546 9.00 12.83 2.07
C ALA A 546 7.49 12.55 2.16
N VAL A 547 6.83 12.59 1.00
CA VAL A 547 5.37 12.43 0.90
C VAL A 547 5.05 11.11 0.21
N TYR A 548 4.28 10.25 0.88
CA TYR A 548 3.93 8.94 0.36
C TYR A 548 2.92 9.05 -0.81
N ASN A 549 3.15 8.31 -1.90
CA ASN A 549 2.38 8.41 -3.15
C ASN A 549 2.27 9.86 -3.64
N ASN A 550 3.39 10.58 -3.72
CA ASN A 550 3.38 11.96 -4.21
C ASN A 550 4.77 12.39 -4.72
N ASN A 551 4.87 13.65 -5.13
CA ASN A 551 6.14 14.34 -5.28
C ASN A 551 6.72 14.75 -3.90
N LEU A 552 8.04 14.94 -3.84
CA LEU A 552 8.67 15.58 -2.68
C LEU A 552 8.18 17.03 -2.56
N MET A 553 8.07 17.53 -1.33
CA MET A 553 7.62 18.91 -1.07
C MET A 553 8.66 19.71 -0.29
N VAL A 554 8.56 21.03 -0.39
CA VAL A 554 9.40 22.01 0.31
C VAL A 554 8.51 23.07 0.95
N LEU A 555 8.89 23.48 2.16
CA LEU A 555 8.34 24.61 2.89
C LEU A 555 9.42 25.69 2.96
N GLU A 556 9.21 26.81 2.27
CA GLU A 556 10.13 27.96 2.23
C GLU A 556 9.72 28.99 3.29
N PRO A 557 10.63 29.47 4.16
CA PRO A 557 10.28 30.50 5.13
C PRO A 557 9.96 31.82 4.43
N ASP A 558 8.93 32.54 4.86
CA ASP A 558 8.44 33.73 4.15
C ASP A 558 9.46 34.89 4.12
N ASP A 559 10.39 34.93 5.08
CA ASP A 559 11.50 35.91 5.10
C ASP A 559 12.68 35.51 4.19
N TYR A 560 12.48 34.58 3.23
CA TYR A 560 13.56 34.11 2.37
C TYR A 560 14.18 35.23 1.53
N GLU A 561 13.33 36.07 0.92
CA GLU A 561 13.73 37.16 0.01
C GLU A 561 14.01 38.48 0.74
N THR A 562 13.31 38.74 1.84
CA THR A 562 13.41 39.97 2.63
C THR A 562 13.42 39.63 4.11
N ASP A 563 14.28 40.28 4.92
CA ASP A 563 14.26 40.15 6.38
C ASP A 563 12.95 40.71 7.02
N ASP A 564 12.02 41.24 6.22
CA ASP A 564 10.70 41.70 6.64
C ASP A 564 9.75 40.52 6.79
N VAL A 565 9.25 40.32 8.02
CA VAL A 565 8.21 39.33 8.35
C VAL A 565 6.84 39.91 8.00
N THR A 566 6.07 39.23 7.15
CA THR A 566 4.66 39.57 6.89
C THR A 566 3.87 39.62 8.21
N ILE A 567 3.15 40.71 8.44
CA ILE A 567 2.49 41.01 9.72
C ILE A 567 1.06 40.45 9.70
N CYS A 568 0.81 39.31 10.37
CA CYS A 568 -0.54 38.81 10.60
C CYS A 568 -1.12 39.34 11.94
N ILE A 569 -2.27 40.03 11.88
CA ILE A 569 -2.92 40.62 13.08
C ILE A 569 -3.80 39.55 13.74
N GLN A 570 -3.73 39.42 15.07
CA GLN A 570 -4.49 38.42 15.83
C GLN A 570 -5.94 38.89 16.16
N PRO A 571 -6.92 37.96 16.23
CA PRO A 571 -8.29 38.26 16.63
C PRO A 571 -8.36 39.01 17.97
N GLY A 572 -9.18 40.06 18.03
CA GLY A 572 -9.28 40.92 19.21
C GLY A 572 -8.24 42.03 19.29
N THR A 573 -7.28 42.09 18.36
CA THR A 573 -6.33 43.21 18.22
C THR A 573 -6.94 44.33 17.38
N ALA A 574 -6.62 45.58 17.70
CA ALA A 574 -7.08 46.72 16.91
C ALA A 574 -6.56 46.64 15.47
N GLY A 575 -7.48 46.60 14.49
CA GLY A 575 -7.14 46.47 13.07
C GLY A 575 -7.34 45.06 12.49
N TYR A 576 -7.73 44.07 13.30
CA TYR A 576 -8.13 42.75 12.81
C TYR A 576 -9.41 42.84 11.94
N ASP A 577 -9.38 42.19 10.78
CA ASP A 577 -10.48 42.05 9.83
C ASP A 577 -10.68 40.57 9.50
N GLY A 578 -11.82 40.01 9.90
CA GLY A 578 -12.14 38.60 9.67
C GLY A 578 -12.42 38.25 8.21
N ASN A 579 -12.76 39.22 7.36
CA ASN A 579 -13.00 39.00 5.93
C ASN A 579 -11.74 39.22 5.08
N ALA A 580 -10.66 39.71 5.70
CA ALA A 580 -9.38 39.75 5.03
C ALA A 580 -8.78 38.34 4.98
N ASP A 581 -7.87 38.16 4.05
CA ASP A 581 -6.98 37.01 3.95
C ASP A 581 -5.57 37.56 4.24
N TYR A 582 -5.05 37.28 5.43
CA TYR A 582 -3.80 37.88 5.89
C TYR A 582 -2.55 37.16 5.41
N ASP A 583 -2.66 35.88 5.08
CA ASP A 583 -1.53 35.09 4.61
C ASP A 583 -1.55 34.88 3.09
N GLY A 584 -2.69 35.13 2.44
CA GLY A 584 -2.84 35.12 0.99
C GLY A 584 -3.11 33.74 0.42
N ASP A 585 -3.62 32.80 1.22
CA ASP A 585 -3.90 31.43 0.79
C ASP A 585 -5.25 31.23 0.10
N GLY A 586 -6.09 32.28 0.08
CA GLY A 586 -7.39 32.31 -0.54
C GLY A 586 -8.55 32.25 0.45
N PHE A 587 -8.35 31.74 1.67
CA PHE A 587 -9.39 31.66 2.68
C PHE A 587 -9.45 32.95 3.52
N THR A 588 -10.65 33.28 4.00
CA THR A 588 -10.78 34.42 4.91
C THR A 588 -10.35 34.04 6.32
N ASN A 589 -9.79 34.99 7.05
CA ASN A 589 -9.33 34.75 8.43
C ASN A 589 -10.45 34.17 9.33
N ALA A 590 -11.71 34.58 9.11
CA ALA A 590 -12.86 34.08 9.86
C ALA A 590 -13.19 32.62 9.51
N ASP A 591 -13.05 32.24 8.25
CA ASP A 591 -13.28 30.88 7.76
C ASP A 591 -12.26 29.91 8.37
N GLU A 592 -10.99 30.25 8.32
CA GLU A 592 -9.89 29.48 8.90
C GLU A 592 -10.06 29.28 10.41
N ILE A 593 -10.33 30.36 11.15
CA ILE A 593 -10.57 30.28 12.60
C ILE A 593 -11.75 29.37 12.92
N SER A 594 -12.81 29.41 12.11
CA SER A 594 -13.98 28.55 12.32
C SER A 594 -13.64 27.07 12.13
N ASN A 595 -12.64 26.76 11.29
CA ASN A 595 -12.10 25.43 11.04
C ASN A 595 -10.98 25.03 12.02
N GLY A 596 -10.67 25.89 13.01
CA GLY A 596 -9.56 25.66 13.94
C GLY A 596 -8.19 25.73 13.25
N LYS A 597 -8.13 26.35 12.07
CA LYS A 597 -6.93 26.59 11.30
C LYS A 597 -6.28 27.90 11.70
N ASP A 598 -5.01 28.06 11.35
CA ASP A 598 -4.26 29.25 11.70
C ASP A 598 -4.33 30.27 10.56
N HIS A 599 -5.14 31.32 10.74
CA HIS A 599 -5.40 32.40 9.76
C HIS A 599 -4.21 33.29 9.39
N CYS A 600 -3.03 32.86 9.78
CA CYS A 600 -1.79 33.53 9.53
C CYS A 600 -0.84 32.66 8.74
N ALA A 601 -1.12 31.37 8.52
CA ALA A 601 -0.23 30.42 7.90
C ALA A 601 -0.81 29.92 6.58
N THR A 602 -0.20 30.31 5.46
CA THR A 602 -0.56 29.86 4.11
C THR A 602 -0.59 28.35 3.87
N ALA A 603 -0.05 27.58 4.82
CA ALA A 603 -0.02 26.12 4.79
C ALA A 603 -0.97 25.50 5.85
N SER A 604 -1.84 26.31 6.47
CA SER A 604 -2.85 25.93 7.45
C SER A 604 -4.21 26.39 6.95
N PHE A 605 -4.67 25.82 5.84
CA PHE A 605 -5.98 26.12 5.28
C PHE A 605 -7.03 25.06 5.67
N PRO A 606 -8.32 25.39 5.58
CA PRO A 606 -9.44 24.45 5.70
C PRO A 606 -9.43 23.39 4.59
N ALA A 607 -10.24 22.34 4.76
CA ALA A 607 -10.59 21.49 3.63
C ALA A 607 -11.54 22.27 2.69
N ASP A 608 -11.37 22.05 1.39
CA ASP A 608 -12.09 22.73 0.31
C ASP A 608 -12.14 21.77 -0.89
N ILE A 609 -13.27 21.09 -1.04
CA ILE A 609 -13.47 19.98 -1.97
C ILE A 609 -13.57 20.47 -3.42
N ASP A 610 -14.15 21.64 -3.66
CA ASP A 610 -14.38 22.18 -4.99
C ASP A 610 -13.38 23.27 -5.42
N GLY A 611 -12.61 23.81 -4.48
CA GLY A 611 -11.54 24.76 -4.70
C GLY A 611 -12.03 26.21 -4.89
N ASP A 612 -13.21 26.57 -4.38
CA ASP A 612 -13.76 27.92 -4.49
C ASP A 612 -13.28 28.89 -3.39
N PHE A 613 -12.47 28.38 -2.45
CA PHE A 613 -11.91 29.07 -1.28
C PHE A 613 -12.94 29.43 -0.20
N ILE A 614 -14.04 28.71 -0.14
CA ILE A 614 -14.91 28.61 1.03
C ILE A 614 -14.72 27.20 1.59
N SER A 615 -14.43 27.09 2.88
CA SER A 615 -14.21 25.75 3.46
C SER A 615 -15.45 24.88 3.41
N ASP A 616 -15.28 23.55 3.31
CA ASP A 616 -16.38 22.58 3.37
C ASP A 616 -17.31 22.79 4.60
N LYS A 617 -16.77 23.37 5.67
CA LYS A 617 -17.52 23.64 6.90
C LYS A 617 -18.52 24.80 6.74
N ASN A 618 -18.15 25.81 5.96
CA ASN A 618 -18.89 27.06 5.79
C ASN A 618 -19.51 27.20 4.40
N ASP A 619 -19.13 26.35 3.47
CA ASP A 619 -19.73 26.20 2.17
C ASP A 619 -21.09 25.48 2.31
N PRO A 620 -22.17 26.00 1.70
CA PRO A 620 -23.44 25.30 1.62
C PRO A 620 -23.58 24.31 0.45
N ASP A 621 -22.59 24.18 -0.44
CA ASP A 621 -22.58 23.36 -1.67
C ASP A 621 -21.15 22.84 -1.97
N ASP A 622 -20.66 21.89 -1.15
CA ASP A 622 -19.25 21.45 -1.07
C ASP A 622 -18.67 20.83 -2.37
N ASP A 623 -19.50 20.52 -3.38
CA ASP A 623 -19.05 20.06 -4.70
C ASP A 623 -19.46 20.98 -5.87
N ASN A 624 -20.06 22.13 -5.55
CA ASN A 624 -20.50 23.18 -6.45
C ASN A 624 -21.35 22.66 -7.66
N ASP A 625 -22.12 21.59 -7.46
CA ASP A 625 -23.03 21.06 -8.49
C ASP A 625 -24.33 21.88 -8.64
N GLY A 626 -24.54 22.84 -7.74
CA GLY A 626 -25.70 23.74 -7.67
C GLY A 626 -26.83 23.21 -6.77
N ILE A 627 -26.59 22.13 -6.02
CA ILE A 627 -27.52 21.53 -5.08
C ILE A 627 -26.89 21.59 -3.68
N ALA A 628 -27.41 22.47 -2.84
CA ALA A 628 -26.90 22.62 -1.47
C ALA A 628 -26.86 21.28 -0.68
N ASP A 629 -25.83 21.06 0.14
CA ASP A 629 -25.49 19.75 0.76
C ASP A 629 -26.66 19.07 1.50
N HIS A 630 -27.48 19.89 2.16
CA HIS A 630 -28.63 19.39 2.91
C HIS A 630 -29.71 18.77 2.01
N LEU A 631 -29.74 19.13 0.73
CA LEU A 631 -30.61 18.56 -0.30
C LEU A 631 -29.88 17.57 -1.21
N ASP A 632 -28.55 17.65 -1.25
CA ASP A 632 -27.76 16.80 -2.11
C ASP A 632 -27.47 15.42 -1.51
N ALA A 633 -27.79 14.38 -2.28
CA ALA A 633 -27.53 13.01 -1.92
C ALA A 633 -26.05 12.64 -1.99
N PHE A 634 -25.23 13.37 -2.73
CA PHE A 634 -23.85 13.00 -3.03
C PHE A 634 -22.89 14.15 -2.79
N GLN A 635 -22.95 14.72 -1.57
CA GLN A 635 -22.39 16.02 -1.15
C GLN A 635 -20.94 16.35 -1.55
N ILE A 636 -20.15 15.38 -2.02
CA ILE A 636 -18.74 15.57 -2.37
C ILE A 636 -18.39 14.94 -3.74
N ASP A 637 -19.37 14.80 -4.62
CA ASP A 637 -19.19 14.19 -5.94
C ASP A 637 -18.84 15.28 -6.95
N PHE A 638 -17.53 15.53 -7.10
CA PHE A 638 -16.84 16.57 -7.90
C PHE A 638 -17.24 16.73 -9.40
N GLN A 639 -18.31 16.09 -9.87
CA GLN A 639 -18.81 16.17 -11.22
C GLN A 639 -20.29 16.57 -11.15
N THR A 640 -20.72 17.53 -12.00
CA THR A 640 -22.09 18.11 -12.09
C THR A 640 -23.21 17.11 -12.47
N ASN A 641 -22.99 15.82 -12.23
CA ASN A 641 -23.80 14.69 -12.60
C ASN A 641 -24.41 14.00 -11.38
N ASN A 642 -24.23 14.50 -10.14
CA ASN A 642 -24.99 14.12 -8.95
C ASN A 642 -25.14 12.58 -8.81
N GLY A 643 -24.01 11.89 -8.65
CA GLY A 643 -23.93 10.43 -8.53
C GLY A 643 -24.15 9.61 -9.81
N LYS A 644 -24.38 10.22 -10.99
CA LYS A 644 -24.64 9.47 -12.26
C LYS A 644 -23.38 8.96 -12.97
N ASN A 645 -22.19 9.18 -12.43
CA ASN A 645 -20.93 8.84 -13.11
C ASN A 645 -20.60 7.35 -13.06
N ASN A 646 -21.19 6.62 -12.11
CA ASN A 646 -20.93 5.20 -11.94
C ASN A 646 -21.85 4.36 -12.82
N ASN A 647 -21.30 3.84 -13.91
CA ASN A 647 -21.96 2.81 -14.72
C ASN A 647 -21.66 1.42 -14.14
N LEU A 648 -22.61 0.49 -14.27
CA LEU A 648 -22.42 -0.88 -13.77
C LEU A 648 -21.42 -1.67 -14.64
N PRO A 649 -20.53 -2.50 -14.04
CA PRO A 649 -20.48 -2.83 -12.62
C PRO A 649 -19.68 -1.84 -11.76
N VAL A 650 -20.10 -1.70 -10.50
CA VAL A 650 -19.41 -0.92 -9.46
C VAL A 650 -19.02 -1.86 -8.32
N LEU A 651 -17.81 -1.74 -7.80
CA LEU A 651 -17.33 -2.47 -6.63
C LEU A 651 -16.46 -1.52 -5.82
N TYR A 652 -16.82 -1.34 -4.55
CA TYR A 652 -15.94 -0.76 -3.55
C TYR A 652 -15.56 -1.86 -2.56
N ASP A 653 -14.29 -2.20 -2.58
CA ASP A 653 -13.62 -3.17 -1.69
C ASP A 653 -13.20 -2.54 -0.34
N LEU A 654 -13.61 -1.29 -0.11
CA LEU A 654 -13.48 -0.56 1.15
C LEU A 654 -12.04 -0.45 1.68
N PHE A 655 -11.04 -0.54 0.81
CA PHE A 655 -9.70 -0.04 1.10
C PHE A 655 -9.67 1.48 1.00
N ALA A 656 -8.97 2.14 1.93
CA ALA A 656 -8.73 3.59 1.89
C ALA A 656 -7.82 4.04 0.71
N SER A 657 -7.40 3.10 -0.15
CA SER A 657 -6.55 3.35 -1.32
C SER A 657 -7.32 3.61 -2.63
N ASN A 658 -8.65 3.58 -2.63
CA ASN A 658 -9.43 3.80 -3.86
C ASN A 658 -9.43 5.27 -4.33
N GLY A 659 -8.96 6.19 -3.48
CA GLY A 659 -8.61 7.57 -3.86
C GLY A 659 -9.79 8.53 -4.05
N ASN A 660 -11.04 8.05 -4.02
CA ASN A 660 -12.25 8.86 -4.23
C ASN A 660 -13.26 8.71 -3.06
N GLY A 661 -14.07 9.73 -2.81
CA GLY A 661 -15.10 9.74 -1.76
C GLY A 661 -14.56 9.83 -0.32
N PHE A 662 -15.44 9.80 0.68
CA PHE A 662 -15.08 9.92 2.09
C PHE A 662 -13.99 8.92 2.48
N TYR A 663 -12.87 9.44 2.98
CA TYR A 663 -11.69 8.68 3.42
C TYR A 663 -11.16 7.69 2.36
N GLY A 664 -11.41 7.96 1.07
CA GLY A 664 -10.98 7.09 -0.04
C GLY A 664 -11.78 5.80 -0.17
N LEU A 665 -12.97 5.69 0.43
CA LEU A 665 -13.82 4.48 0.40
C LEU A 665 -14.75 4.37 -0.80
N GLY A 666 -14.88 5.42 -1.61
CA GLY A 666 -15.77 5.50 -2.77
C GLY A 666 -17.18 6.02 -2.48
N PHE A 667 -17.54 6.24 -1.22
CA PHE A 667 -18.81 6.89 -0.84
C PHE A 667 -18.72 8.40 -1.02
N THR A 668 -19.66 8.98 -1.75
CA THR A 668 -19.70 10.42 -2.03
C THR A 668 -20.80 11.14 -1.27
N GLY A 669 -21.59 10.42 -0.46
CA GLY A 669 -22.59 11.09 0.36
C GLY A 669 -23.12 10.30 1.55
N LEU A 670 -23.95 10.96 2.34
CA LEU A 670 -24.75 10.41 3.45
C LEU A 670 -26.24 10.66 3.17
N MET A 671 -27.13 9.78 3.64
CA MET A 671 -28.58 9.98 3.45
C MET A 671 -29.04 11.35 3.96
N THR A 672 -29.63 12.17 3.09
CA THR A 672 -30.09 13.50 3.47
C THR A 672 -31.34 13.45 4.33
N ASN A 673 -31.39 14.29 5.36
CA ASN A 673 -32.60 14.56 6.12
C ASN A 673 -33.28 15.89 5.74
N LYS A 674 -32.75 16.59 4.72
CA LYS A 674 -33.28 17.85 4.17
C LYS A 674 -33.29 19.03 5.15
N ASN A 675 -32.52 18.95 6.24
CA ASN A 675 -32.47 20.00 7.25
C ASN A 675 -31.33 20.99 6.96
N ALA A 676 -31.68 22.19 6.50
CA ALA A 676 -30.73 23.27 6.20
C ALA A 676 -29.91 23.77 7.40
N GLY A 677 -30.23 23.35 8.63
CA GLY A 677 -29.47 23.70 9.84
C GLY A 677 -28.47 22.64 10.30
N GLN A 678 -28.21 21.61 9.50
CA GLN A 678 -27.30 20.52 9.84
C GLN A 678 -26.33 20.27 8.68
N ASN A 679 -25.06 20.05 8.98
CA ASN A 679 -24.02 19.71 8.01
C ASN A 679 -23.71 18.20 8.12
N TYR A 680 -23.54 17.52 6.97
CA TYR A 680 -23.28 16.08 6.92
C TYR A 680 -21.97 15.70 7.63
N GLN A 681 -20.99 16.61 7.73
CA GLN A 681 -19.73 16.39 8.42
C GLN A 681 -19.91 16.14 9.93
N ASP A 682 -21.03 16.57 10.52
CA ASP A 682 -21.38 16.24 11.91
C ASP A 682 -21.90 14.81 12.10
N TRP A 683 -22.18 14.11 11.00
CA TRP A 683 -22.63 12.72 11.01
C TRP A 683 -21.48 11.73 10.77
N LEU A 684 -20.34 12.24 10.29
CA LEU A 684 -19.08 11.50 10.21
C LEU A 684 -18.44 11.38 11.59
N ASP A 685 -17.66 10.32 11.77
CA ASP A 685 -16.92 10.09 13.00
C ASP A 685 -15.68 11.00 13.05
N LYS A 686 -15.52 11.73 14.15
CA LYS A 686 -14.40 12.64 14.38
C LYS A 686 -13.47 12.00 15.42
N PRO A 687 -12.26 11.55 15.03
CA PRO A 687 -11.37 10.85 15.95
C PRO A 687 -11.12 11.63 17.24
N GLY A 688 -11.46 11.02 18.38
CA GLY A 688 -11.27 11.61 19.70
C GLY A 688 -12.47 12.37 20.30
N ASP A 689 -13.56 12.55 19.55
CA ASP A 689 -14.84 13.06 20.11
C ASP A 689 -15.61 11.99 20.91
N SER A 690 -15.26 10.71 20.68
CA SER A 690 -15.84 9.54 21.34
C SER A 690 -14.72 8.62 21.86
N PRO A 691 -14.94 7.82 22.93
CA PRO A 691 -13.97 6.79 23.35
C PRO A 691 -13.87 5.61 22.37
N ILE A 692 -14.68 5.59 21.31
CA ILE A 692 -14.73 4.55 20.28
C ILE A 692 -14.90 5.25 18.93
N ASP A 693 -13.93 5.05 18.03
CA ASP A 693 -13.89 5.67 16.70
C ASP A 693 -14.21 4.63 15.60
N ASP A 694 -14.82 5.07 14.50
CA ASP A 694 -14.97 4.27 13.27
C ASP A 694 -13.61 3.93 12.65
N ILE A 695 -13.53 2.78 11.98
CA ILE A 695 -12.33 2.36 11.26
C ILE A 695 -12.64 2.41 9.76
N TYR A 696 -12.12 3.44 9.10
CA TYR A 696 -12.32 3.69 7.66
C TYR A 696 -11.18 3.08 6.84
N GLY A 697 -11.24 1.78 6.56
CA GLY A 697 -10.37 1.10 5.60
C GLY A 697 -8.88 1.06 6.00
N GLY A 698 -8.38 -0.15 6.31
CA GLY A 698 -6.95 -0.41 6.57
C GLY A 698 -6.33 -1.37 5.53
N ALA A 699 -5.14 -1.90 5.82
CA ALA A 699 -4.48 -2.92 4.98
C ALA A 699 -5.32 -4.20 4.78
N ALA A 700 -6.39 -4.39 5.57
CA ALA A 700 -7.31 -5.51 5.49
C ALA A 700 -8.56 -5.27 4.60
N GLY A 701 -8.81 -4.05 4.11
CA GLY A 701 -9.99 -3.75 3.28
C GLY A 701 -11.32 -3.89 4.01
N ILE A 702 -11.35 -3.62 5.31
CA ILE A 702 -12.56 -3.71 6.13
C ILE A 702 -12.90 -2.32 6.67
N VAL A 703 -14.18 -1.95 6.59
CA VAL A 703 -14.74 -0.80 7.29
C VAL A 703 -15.50 -1.27 8.52
N THR A 704 -15.12 -0.77 9.69
CA THR A 704 -15.83 -0.99 10.94
C THR A 704 -16.61 0.26 11.30
N LEU A 705 -17.93 0.18 11.23
CA LEU A 705 -18.82 1.25 11.66
C LEU A 705 -19.31 0.99 13.08
N TYR A 706 -19.33 2.04 13.90
CA TYR A 706 -20.01 2.11 15.19
C TYR A 706 -21.29 2.94 15.03
N PRO A 707 -22.46 2.29 14.87
CA PRO A 707 -23.70 3.00 14.64
C PRO A 707 -24.07 3.93 15.79
N THR A 708 -24.68 5.07 15.46
CA THR A 708 -25.20 6.03 16.45
C THR A 708 -26.71 5.89 16.63
N PRO A 709 -27.29 6.45 17.71
CA PRO A 709 -28.74 6.53 17.86
C PRO A 709 -29.38 7.35 16.73
N GLY A 710 -30.36 6.79 16.04
CA GLY A 710 -31.04 7.47 14.93
C GLY A 710 -31.73 6.49 13.98
N SER A 711 -32.68 6.95 13.17
CA SER A 711 -33.32 6.09 12.18
C SER A 711 -33.77 6.90 10.97
N ALA A 712 -33.61 6.34 9.78
CA ALA A 712 -34.06 6.95 8.54
C ALA A 712 -35.56 7.26 8.59
N ARG A 713 -36.35 6.36 9.21
CA ARG A 713 -37.79 6.56 9.45
C ARG A 713 -38.17 7.88 10.15
N TYR A 714 -37.28 8.42 10.97
CA TYR A 714 -37.51 9.68 11.71
C TYR A 714 -36.64 10.82 11.19
N ASN A 715 -36.05 10.66 10.00
CA ASN A 715 -35.12 11.61 9.37
C ASN A 715 -33.99 12.02 10.33
N SER A 716 -33.51 11.05 11.11
CA SER A 716 -32.48 11.24 12.13
C SER A 716 -31.32 10.25 12.00
N GLN A 717 -31.19 9.57 10.87
CA GLN A 717 -30.06 8.69 10.57
C GLN A 717 -28.81 9.55 10.30
N ALA A 718 -27.68 9.20 10.92
CA ALA A 718 -26.41 9.90 10.71
C ALA A 718 -25.48 9.08 9.79
N LYS A 719 -25.01 7.92 10.27
CA LYS A 719 -24.04 7.05 9.57
C LYS A 719 -24.70 6.17 8.50
N ALA A 720 -25.19 6.78 7.42
CA ALA A 720 -25.76 6.08 6.26
C ALA A 720 -25.08 6.49 4.96
N PHE A 721 -23.88 5.96 4.73
CA PHE A 721 -23.03 6.19 3.56
C PHE A 721 -23.71 5.77 2.26
N GLN A 722 -23.50 6.52 1.18
CA GLN A 722 -23.99 6.21 -0.16
C GLN A 722 -23.08 6.68 -1.29
N PHE A 723 -23.28 6.06 -2.45
CA PHE A 723 -22.78 6.49 -3.74
C PHE A 723 -23.88 6.28 -4.78
N GLY A 724 -23.86 7.08 -5.85
CA GLY A 724 -24.83 6.94 -6.93
C GLY A 724 -24.42 5.89 -7.95
N VAL A 725 -25.39 5.22 -8.58
CA VAL A 725 -25.19 4.41 -9.79
C VAL A 725 -26.23 4.75 -10.85
N ASN A 726 -25.81 4.74 -12.11
CA ASN A 726 -26.69 5.06 -13.23
C ASN A 726 -27.49 3.81 -13.66
N THR A 727 -28.82 3.87 -13.52
CA THR A 727 -29.72 2.78 -13.89
C THR A 727 -30.90 3.23 -14.74
N SER A 728 -31.41 2.32 -15.57
CA SER A 728 -32.61 2.54 -16.38
C SER A 728 -33.30 1.23 -16.71
N THR A 729 -34.47 1.29 -17.36
CA THR A 729 -35.12 0.10 -17.92
C THR A 729 -34.23 -0.69 -18.90
N ALA A 730 -33.16 -0.10 -19.44
CA ALA A 730 -32.21 -0.76 -20.33
C ALA A 730 -31.05 -1.48 -19.61
N THR A 731 -30.87 -1.26 -18.29
CA THR A 731 -29.75 -1.82 -17.51
C THR A 731 -29.80 -3.35 -17.39
N GLY A 732 -30.97 -3.96 -17.60
CA GLY A 732 -31.18 -5.38 -17.32
C GLY A 732 -31.21 -5.67 -15.80
N VAL A 733 -31.52 -6.92 -15.43
CA VAL A 733 -31.53 -7.31 -14.01
C VAL A 733 -30.12 -7.14 -13.43
N PHE A 734 -30.02 -6.48 -12.28
CA PHE A 734 -28.75 -6.24 -11.60
C PHE A 734 -28.85 -6.57 -10.10
N TYR A 735 -27.70 -6.70 -9.46
CA TYR A 735 -27.54 -7.13 -8.09
C TYR A 735 -26.83 -6.03 -7.31
N VAL A 736 -27.44 -5.58 -6.23
CA VAL A 736 -26.78 -4.76 -5.22
C VAL A 736 -26.46 -5.67 -4.04
N ARG A 737 -25.20 -5.71 -3.61
CA ARG A 737 -24.77 -6.61 -2.55
C ARG A 737 -23.70 -6.02 -1.64
N THR A 738 -23.69 -6.49 -0.40
CA THR A 738 -22.62 -6.21 0.56
C THR A 738 -22.28 -7.47 1.34
N LYS A 739 -21.05 -7.55 1.84
CA LYS A 739 -20.56 -8.64 2.67
C LYS A 739 -20.21 -8.12 4.06
N LEU A 740 -20.79 -8.76 5.07
CA LEU A 740 -20.48 -8.56 6.48
C LEU A 740 -19.59 -9.68 6.98
N VAL A 741 -18.58 -9.36 7.77
CA VAL A 741 -17.56 -10.31 8.26
C VAL A 741 -17.50 -10.36 9.78
N ALA A 742 -16.97 -11.46 10.31
CA ALA A 742 -16.78 -11.64 11.74
C ALA A 742 -15.77 -10.62 12.31
N PRO A 743 -15.90 -10.21 13.59
CA PRO A 743 -16.91 -10.65 14.56
C PRO A 743 -18.32 -10.08 14.27
N PHE A 744 -19.35 -10.93 14.42
CA PHE A 744 -20.74 -10.52 14.24
C PHE A 744 -21.38 -10.05 15.54
N HIS A 745 -21.89 -8.82 15.55
CA HIS A 745 -22.81 -8.38 16.59
C HIS A 745 -24.21 -8.96 16.36
N LYS A 746 -24.87 -9.45 17.42
CA LYS A 746 -26.30 -9.81 17.36
C LYS A 746 -27.13 -8.57 17.73
N PRO A 747 -27.88 -7.96 16.80
CA PRO A 747 -28.70 -6.79 17.13
C PRO A 747 -29.73 -7.13 18.21
N THR A 748 -29.88 -6.23 19.18
CA THR A 748 -30.92 -6.30 20.23
C THR A 748 -31.85 -5.10 20.12
N ASN A 749 -32.99 -5.13 20.83
CA ASN A 749 -34.10 -4.16 20.75
C ASN A 749 -33.72 -2.72 20.36
N GLY A 750 -33.96 -2.35 19.10
CA GLY A 750 -33.67 -1.02 18.54
C GLY A 750 -32.33 -0.90 17.79
N GLN A 751 -31.50 -1.94 17.77
CA GLN A 751 -30.29 -2.02 16.96
C GLN A 751 -30.59 -2.67 15.61
N SER A 752 -29.96 -2.17 14.55
CA SER A 752 -29.99 -2.80 13.24
C SER A 752 -28.77 -2.41 12.41
N TYR A 753 -28.47 -3.20 11.38
CA TYR A 753 -27.42 -2.86 10.41
C TYR A 753 -27.63 -3.61 9.10
N GLY A 754 -27.13 -3.06 8.00
CA GLY A 754 -27.25 -3.66 6.68
C GLY A 754 -26.93 -2.65 5.59
N PHE A 755 -27.70 -2.69 4.52
CA PHE A 755 -27.53 -1.82 3.35
C PHE A 755 -28.89 -1.50 2.71
N TYR A 756 -28.88 -0.54 1.78
CA TYR A 756 -30.09 -0.04 1.12
C TYR A 756 -29.84 0.40 -0.32
N ILE A 757 -30.96 0.61 -1.02
CA ILE A 757 -31.04 1.42 -2.24
C ILE A 757 -32.11 2.51 -2.06
N GLY A 758 -31.93 3.68 -2.68
CA GLY A 758 -32.87 4.79 -2.54
C GLY A 758 -32.64 5.91 -3.54
N ASN A 759 -33.32 7.04 -3.32
CA ASN A 759 -33.05 8.28 -4.08
C ASN A 759 -31.98 9.17 -3.42
N GLY A 760 -31.46 8.75 -2.26
CA GLY A 760 -30.45 9.48 -1.50
C GLY A 760 -30.96 10.18 -0.25
N ASP A 761 -32.27 10.26 -0.03
CA ASP A 761 -32.86 10.83 1.18
C ASP A 761 -33.34 9.74 2.17
N GLN A 762 -33.68 10.19 3.38
CA GLN A 762 -34.18 9.31 4.44
C GLN A 762 -35.67 8.95 4.31
N ASP A 763 -36.41 9.59 3.38
CA ASP A 763 -37.86 9.41 3.16
C ASP A 763 -38.19 8.36 2.08
N ASN A 764 -37.22 7.94 1.25
CA ASN A 764 -37.45 7.12 0.05
C ASN A 764 -36.35 6.06 -0.15
N TYR A 765 -36.54 4.89 0.46
CA TYR A 765 -35.55 3.81 0.39
C TYR A 765 -36.16 2.41 0.45
N ILE A 766 -35.40 1.42 -0.02
CA ILE A 766 -35.61 -0.01 0.22
C ILE A 766 -34.36 -0.53 0.93
N SER A 767 -34.49 -1.01 2.17
CA SER A 767 -33.37 -1.53 2.95
C SER A 767 -33.50 -3.03 3.23
N LEU A 768 -32.37 -3.73 3.27
CA LEU A 768 -32.25 -5.08 3.82
C LEU A 768 -31.28 -5.05 5.00
N ILE A 769 -31.83 -5.22 6.20
CA ILE A 769 -31.11 -5.06 7.47
C ILE A 769 -31.24 -6.30 8.35
N ARG A 770 -30.24 -6.57 9.18
CA ARG A 770 -30.32 -7.54 10.26
C ARG A 770 -30.96 -6.90 11.49
N VAL A 771 -31.93 -7.59 12.08
CA VAL A 771 -32.60 -7.22 13.34
C VAL A 771 -32.83 -8.47 14.17
N ASN A 772 -32.49 -8.45 15.46
CA ASN A 772 -32.61 -9.64 16.31
C ASN A 772 -31.94 -10.88 15.66
N ASP A 773 -32.70 -11.97 15.49
CA ASP A 773 -32.29 -13.20 14.79
C ASP A 773 -32.79 -13.27 13.33
N ASN A 774 -33.27 -12.15 12.78
CA ASN A 774 -33.97 -12.08 11.50
C ASN A 774 -33.29 -11.11 10.52
N LEU A 775 -33.69 -11.21 9.26
CA LEU A 775 -33.53 -10.16 8.26
C LEU A 775 -34.84 -9.38 8.15
N GLN A 776 -34.77 -8.07 7.96
CA GLN A 776 -35.94 -7.21 7.77
C GLN A 776 -35.81 -6.45 6.47
N VAL A 777 -36.90 -6.45 5.70
CA VAL A 777 -37.06 -5.61 4.51
C VAL A 777 -37.97 -4.46 4.90
N ILE A 778 -37.52 -3.24 4.65
CA ILE A 778 -38.30 -2.01 4.85
C ILE A 778 -38.34 -1.27 3.51
N THR A 779 -39.51 -0.76 3.15
CA THR A 779 -39.67 0.18 2.06
C THR A 779 -40.38 1.42 2.59
N GLU A 780 -39.75 2.56 2.36
CA GLU A 780 -40.30 3.87 2.65
C GLU A 780 -40.52 4.63 1.35
N ASP A 781 -41.67 5.31 1.24
CA ASP A 781 -42.03 6.16 0.12
C ASP A 781 -42.65 7.43 0.67
N ASN A 782 -42.02 8.58 0.39
CA ASN A 782 -42.43 9.90 0.84
C ASN A 782 -42.67 9.97 2.37
N GLY A 783 -41.72 9.48 3.17
CA GLY A 783 -41.73 9.55 4.64
C GLY A 783 -42.68 8.55 5.30
N ASN A 784 -43.23 7.60 4.53
CA ASN A 784 -44.19 6.61 5.02
C ASN A 784 -43.69 5.20 4.74
N ILE A 785 -43.62 4.38 5.78
CA ILE A 785 -43.30 2.95 5.65
C ILE A 785 -44.45 2.25 4.91
N VAL A 786 -44.27 2.03 3.61
CA VAL A 786 -45.25 1.35 2.75
C VAL A 786 -45.12 -0.17 2.84
N PHE A 787 -43.97 -0.68 3.29
CA PHE A 787 -43.76 -2.09 3.56
C PHE A 787 -42.73 -2.31 4.68
N GLY A 788 -42.99 -3.29 5.55
CA GLY A 788 -42.06 -3.68 6.61
C GLY A 788 -42.33 -5.11 7.07
N GLN A 789 -41.39 -6.02 6.82
CA GLN A 789 -41.53 -7.43 7.21
C GLN A 789 -40.20 -8.05 7.61
N GLN A 790 -40.24 -8.89 8.66
CA GLN A 790 -39.12 -9.72 9.09
C GLN A 790 -39.22 -11.13 8.50
N PHE A 791 -38.06 -11.69 8.16
CA PHE A 791 -37.86 -13.03 7.65
C PHE A 791 -36.84 -13.75 8.53
N PRO A 792 -37.10 -15.00 8.93
CA PRO A 792 -36.16 -15.76 9.74
C PRO A 792 -34.87 -16.00 8.97
N LEU A 793 -33.73 -15.77 9.63
CA LEU A 793 -32.43 -16.12 9.09
C LEU A 793 -32.16 -17.59 9.39
N ALA A 794 -32.16 -18.45 8.36
CA ALA A 794 -32.16 -19.91 8.54
C ALA A 794 -30.90 -20.46 9.25
N LYS A 795 -29.79 -19.73 9.20
CA LYS A 795 -28.52 -20.09 9.82
C LYS A 795 -27.86 -18.84 10.40
N ILE A 796 -27.40 -18.92 11.65
CA ILE A 796 -26.58 -17.86 12.25
C ILE A 796 -25.21 -17.86 11.57
N PRO A 797 -24.75 -16.73 11.00
CA PRO A 797 -23.44 -16.64 10.35
C PRO A 797 -22.31 -16.78 11.37
N VAL A 798 -21.23 -17.46 10.97
CA VAL A 798 -20.02 -17.63 11.79
C VAL A 798 -18.86 -16.84 11.19
N ASN A 799 -18.72 -16.84 9.87
CA ASN A 799 -17.63 -16.21 9.13
C ASN A 799 -18.09 -15.03 8.29
N ALA A 800 -19.19 -15.20 7.53
CA ALA A 800 -19.67 -14.21 6.55
C ALA A 800 -21.20 -14.20 6.45
N LEU A 801 -21.78 -13.02 6.30
CA LEU A 801 -23.17 -12.83 5.88
C LEU A 801 -23.19 -11.89 4.68
N GLU A 802 -23.64 -12.36 3.54
CA GLU A 802 -23.84 -11.49 2.37
C GLU A 802 -25.32 -11.21 2.17
N LEU A 803 -25.62 -9.96 1.87
CA LEU A 803 -26.97 -9.47 1.65
C LEU A 803 -27.10 -8.99 0.21
N TYR A 804 -28.26 -9.26 -0.40
CA TYR A 804 -28.53 -9.01 -1.81
C TYR A 804 -29.88 -8.31 -1.99
N LEU A 805 -29.92 -7.32 -2.89
CA LEU A 805 -31.13 -6.77 -3.48
C LEU A 805 -31.01 -6.99 -4.99
N ILE A 806 -31.82 -7.90 -5.52
CA ILE A 806 -31.86 -8.24 -6.95
C ILE A 806 -32.92 -7.36 -7.59
N VAL A 807 -32.49 -6.40 -8.40
CA VAL A 807 -33.37 -5.37 -8.97
C VAL A 807 -33.67 -5.73 -10.42
N ASP A 808 -34.96 -5.72 -10.77
CA ASP A 808 -35.44 -5.81 -12.15
C ASP A 808 -35.95 -4.43 -12.59
N PRO A 809 -35.15 -3.68 -13.38
CA PRO A 809 -35.54 -2.34 -13.83
C PRO A 809 -36.74 -2.32 -14.77
N ALA A 810 -36.99 -3.40 -15.50
CA ALA A 810 -38.12 -3.45 -16.43
C ALA A 810 -39.46 -3.43 -15.68
N THR A 811 -39.52 -4.12 -14.54
CA THR A 811 -40.72 -4.19 -13.70
C THR A 811 -40.68 -3.24 -12.50
N GLY A 812 -39.51 -2.74 -12.13
CA GLY A 812 -39.28 -1.99 -10.90
C GLY A 812 -39.44 -2.84 -9.64
N THR A 813 -39.25 -4.16 -9.75
CA THR A 813 -39.35 -5.09 -8.61
C THR A 813 -37.97 -5.34 -8.01
N VAL A 814 -37.92 -5.56 -6.71
CA VAL A 814 -36.70 -5.86 -5.97
C VAL A 814 -36.90 -7.15 -5.18
N GLU A 815 -36.05 -8.13 -5.40
CA GLU A 815 -36.04 -9.42 -4.71
C GLU A 815 -34.89 -9.45 -3.70
N PRO A 816 -35.18 -9.41 -2.39
CA PRO A 816 -34.16 -9.51 -1.35
C PRO A 816 -33.70 -10.96 -1.16
N ALA A 817 -32.39 -11.16 -1.02
CA ALA A 817 -31.79 -12.48 -0.81
C ALA A 817 -30.56 -12.39 0.12
N TYR A 818 -30.07 -13.53 0.58
CA TYR A 818 -28.88 -13.61 1.43
C TYR A 818 -28.07 -14.88 1.18
N SER A 819 -26.80 -14.88 1.56
CA SER A 819 -26.01 -16.10 1.72
C SER A 819 -25.27 -16.09 3.06
N VAL A 820 -25.01 -17.26 3.62
CA VAL A 820 -24.34 -17.42 4.92
C VAL A 820 -23.10 -18.29 4.73
N ASP A 821 -21.96 -17.81 5.23
CA ASP A 821 -20.67 -18.49 5.23
C ASP A 821 -20.25 -19.04 3.84
N GLY A 822 -20.45 -18.24 2.79
CA GLY A 822 -20.12 -18.64 1.41
C GLY A 822 -21.08 -19.67 0.80
N GLY A 823 -22.24 -19.91 1.42
CA GLY A 823 -23.28 -20.80 0.89
C GLY A 823 -24.03 -20.21 -0.32
N SER A 824 -24.96 -21.00 -0.88
CA SER A 824 -25.79 -20.55 -2.00
C SER A 824 -26.71 -19.38 -1.63
N VAL A 825 -26.88 -18.45 -2.57
CA VAL A 825 -27.83 -17.33 -2.43
C VAL A 825 -29.25 -17.86 -2.27
N THR A 826 -29.92 -17.44 -1.21
CA THR A 826 -31.26 -17.83 -0.81
C THR A 826 -32.17 -16.60 -0.85
N SER A 827 -33.17 -16.59 -1.72
CA SER A 827 -34.21 -15.55 -1.74
C SER A 827 -35.02 -15.59 -0.44
N LEU A 828 -35.42 -14.41 0.06
CA LEU A 828 -36.31 -14.36 1.21
C LEU A 828 -37.70 -14.89 0.86
N GLY A 829 -38.31 -15.64 1.77
CA GLY A 829 -39.66 -16.21 1.59
C GLY A 829 -39.73 -17.45 0.69
N SER A 830 -40.85 -18.18 0.77
CA SER A 830 -41.17 -19.30 -0.12
C SER A 830 -42.66 -19.22 -0.51
N PRO A 831 -42.99 -18.94 -1.79
CA PRO A 831 -42.09 -18.66 -2.92
C PRO A 831 -41.27 -17.36 -2.72
N ALA A 832 -40.26 -17.14 -3.56
CA ALA A 832 -39.37 -15.99 -3.49
C ALA A 832 -40.15 -14.66 -3.42
N PHE A 833 -39.88 -13.87 -2.38
CA PHE A 833 -40.53 -12.62 -2.09
C PHE A 833 -39.94 -11.47 -2.90
N LYS A 834 -40.80 -10.59 -3.43
CA LYS A 834 -40.41 -9.36 -4.15
C LYS A 834 -41.19 -8.17 -3.64
N VAL A 835 -40.52 -7.04 -3.46
CA VAL A 835 -41.15 -5.73 -3.22
C VAL A 835 -41.25 -4.96 -4.53
N GLN A 836 -42.28 -4.14 -4.66
CA GLN A 836 -42.42 -3.19 -5.76
C GLN A 836 -41.81 -1.86 -5.31
N ALA A 837 -40.81 -1.34 -6.04
CA ALA A 837 -40.34 0.02 -5.83
C ALA A 837 -41.43 1.02 -6.25
N ASN A 838 -41.58 2.09 -5.48
CA ASN A 838 -42.54 3.17 -5.69
C ASN A 838 -41.82 4.53 -5.80
N GLY A 839 -42.56 5.56 -6.20
CA GLY A 839 -42.11 6.96 -6.16
C GLY A 839 -40.72 7.23 -6.72
N ALA A 840 -39.90 7.93 -5.92
CA ALA A 840 -38.55 8.34 -6.29
C ALA A 840 -37.61 7.15 -6.49
N VAL A 841 -37.68 6.12 -5.65
CA VAL A 841 -36.85 4.90 -5.77
C VAL A 841 -37.12 4.20 -7.10
N LYS A 842 -38.39 4.08 -7.50
CA LYS A 842 -38.75 3.52 -8.81
C LYS A 842 -38.19 4.35 -9.95
N THR A 843 -38.22 5.67 -9.83
CA THR A 843 -37.69 6.58 -10.85
C THR A 843 -36.19 6.38 -11.03
N CYS A 844 -35.43 6.32 -9.94
CA CYS A 844 -33.99 6.05 -9.97
C CYS A 844 -33.65 4.70 -10.62
N ILE A 845 -34.44 3.65 -10.33
CA ILE A 845 -34.27 2.32 -10.93
C ILE A 845 -34.54 2.34 -12.44
N GLN A 846 -35.55 3.09 -12.90
CA GLN A 846 -36.08 2.98 -14.26
C GLN A 846 -35.59 4.07 -15.23
N SER A 847 -35.00 5.14 -14.73
CA SER A 847 -34.62 6.31 -15.53
C SER A 847 -33.27 6.88 -15.10
N THR A 848 -32.46 7.29 -16.09
CA THR A 848 -31.18 8.00 -15.87
C THR A 848 -31.35 9.47 -15.46
N SER A 849 -32.57 9.89 -15.10
CA SER A 849 -32.85 11.27 -14.67
C SER A 849 -32.31 11.58 -13.28
N GLN A 850 -32.19 10.56 -12.43
CA GLN A 850 -31.59 10.62 -11.09
C GLN A 850 -30.78 9.33 -10.87
N ALA A 851 -29.64 9.42 -10.20
CA ALA A 851 -28.87 8.24 -9.83
C ALA A 851 -29.60 7.42 -8.76
N LEU A 852 -29.44 6.10 -8.80
CA LEU A 852 -29.85 5.23 -7.71
C LEU A 852 -28.80 5.29 -6.61
N ALA A 853 -29.16 5.78 -5.43
CA ALA A 853 -28.27 5.75 -4.28
C ALA A 853 -28.15 4.31 -3.75
N VAL A 854 -26.92 3.86 -3.52
CA VAL A 854 -26.59 2.57 -2.92
C VAL A 854 -25.72 2.81 -1.71
N GLY A 855 -26.08 2.23 -0.57
CA GLY A 855 -25.45 2.62 0.68
C GLY A 855 -25.48 1.61 1.80
N LEU A 856 -24.60 1.83 2.78
CA LEU A 856 -24.52 1.07 4.04
C LEU A 856 -25.23 1.85 5.14
N LEU A 857 -25.87 1.16 6.09
CA LEU A 857 -26.47 1.82 7.25
C LEU A 857 -26.39 0.97 8.52
N GLY A 858 -26.34 1.64 9.65
CA GLY A 858 -26.51 1.04 10.97
C GLY A 858 -27.26 1.96 11.92
N THR A 859 -27.99 1.38 12.87
CA THR A 859 -28.73 2.09 13.90
C THR A 859 -28.41 1.47 15.27
N GLN A 860 -28.13 2.33 16.25
CA GLN A 860 -28.10 1.96 17.65
C GLN A 860 -29.42 2.29 18.37
N ALA A 861 -29.73 1.54 19.42
CA ALA A 861 -30.81 1.90 20.34
C ALA A 861 -30.49 3.21 21.10
N ALA A 862 -31.52 3.90 21.61
CA ALA A 862 -31.34 5.15 22.37
C ALA A 862 -30.57 4.97 23.70
N SER A 863 -30.44 3.74 24.21
CA SER A 863 -29.52 3.41 25.31
C SER A 863 -28.10 3.20 24.76
N ASN A 864 -27.08 3.72 25.44
CA ASN A 864 -25.65 3.69 25.05
C ASN A 864 -25.02 2.27 24.99
N THR A 865 -25.57 1.39 24.16
CA THR A 865 -25.12 0.02 23.91
C THR A 865 -24.40 -0.02 22.57
N ASN A 866 -23.16 0.47 22.56
CA ASN A 866 -22.32 0.55 21.38
C ASN A 866 -22.03 -0.86 20.84
N PHE A 867 -21.97 -0.98 19.51
CA PHE A 867 -21.57 -2.20 18.83
C PHE A 867 -20.89 -1.87 17.51
N ALA A 868 -20.05 -2.80 17.04
CA ALA A 868 -19.33 -2.68 15.79
C ALA A 868 -20.03 -3.47 14.68
N VAL A 869 -19.96 -2.97 13.45
CA VAL A 869 -20.38 -3.66 12.23
C VAL A 869 -19.24 -3.63 11.22
N ASN A 870 -18.80 -4.80 10.79
CA ASN A 870 -17.68 -4.95 9.86
C ASN A 870 -18.19 -5.23 8.44
N TYR A 871 -17.89 -4.32 7.52
CA TYR A 871 -18.20 -4.43 6.09
C TYR A 871 -16.92 -4.68 5.30
N ASP A 872 -16.98 -5.64 4.37
CA ASP A 872 -15.88 -6.02 3.49
C ASP A 872 -15.99 -5.30 2.15
N PHE A 873 -17.15 -5.37 1.48
CA PHE A 873 -17.38 -4.64 0.24
C PHE A 873 -18.84 -4.21 0.05
N VAL A 874 -19.05 -3.29 -0.89
CA VAL A 874 -20.34 -3.01 -1.52
C VAL A 874 -20.19 -3.06 -3.04
N ALA A 875 -21.13 -3.72 -3.74
CA ALA A 875 -21.05 -3.93 -5.17
C ALA A 875 -22.40 -3.86 -5.86
N VAL A 876 -22.40 -3.36 -7.09
CA VAL A 876 -23.54 -3.30 -8.00
C VAL A 876 -23.16 -3.91 -9.35
N THR A 877 -23.77 -5.03 -9.74
CA THR A 877 -23.37 -5.78 -10.96
C THR A 877 -24.56 -6.16 -11.83
N GLN A 878 -24.46 -5.99 -13.16
CA GLN A 878 -25.45 -6.51 -14.11
C GLN A 878 -25.36 -8.03 -14.27
N GLY A 879 -26.51 -8.68 -14.48
CA GLY A 879 -26.62 -10.13 -14.62
C GLY A 879 -26.45 -10.87 -13.30
N LYS A 880 -26.82 -12.17 -13.27
CA LYS A 880 -26.52 -13.04 -12.12
C LYS A 880 -25.04 -12.89 -11.78
N PRO A 881 -24.66 -12.66 -10.51
CA PRO A 881 -23.26 -12.63 -10.12
C PRO A 881 -22.65 -13.94 -10.61
N LEU A 882 -21.73 -13.88 -11.56
CA LEU A 882 -20.95 -15.04 -11.95
C LEU A 882 -20.05 -15.33 -10.76
N MET A 883 -20.52 -16.17 -9.83
CA MET A 883 -19.74 -16.65 -8.68
C MET A 883 -18.55 -17.54 -9.12
N GLY A 884 -18.42 -17.75 -10.43
CA GLY A 884 -17.22 -18.17 -11.13
C GLY A 884 -17.56 -18.62 -12.55
N VAL A 885 -16.53 -18.94 -13.34
CA VAL A 885 -16.69 -19.43 -14.72
C VAL A 885 -16.32 -20.91 -14.77
N TRP A 886 -17.28 -21.75 -15.15
CA TRP A 886 -17.10 -23.19 -15.34
C TRP A 886 -16.83 -23.51 -16.81
N LEU A 887 -15.70 -24.18 -17.10
CA LEU A 887 -15.29 -24.51 -18.45
C LEU A 887 -14.79 -25.96 -18.53
N GLU A 888 -15.42 -26.80 -19.36
CA GLU A 888 -14.93 -28.16 -19.62
C GLU A 888 -13.70 -28.13 -20.52
N ALA A 889 -12.74 -29.03 -20.27
CA ALA A 889 -11.49 -29.09 -21.01
C ALA A 889 -11.71 -29.53 -22.47
N GLU A 890 -12.60 -30.50 -22.71
CA GLU A 890 -12.90 -31.02 -24.06
C GLU A 890 -13.60 -30.01 -24.97
N CYS A 891 -14.04 -28.87 -24.44
CA CYS A 891 -14.67 -27.77 -25.18
C CYS A 891 -13.75 -26.54 -25.31
N ALA A 892 -12.49 -26.66 -24.91
CA ALA A 892 -11.47 -25.65 -25.14
C ALA A 892 -10.94 -25.68 -26.59
N SER A 893 -10.04 -24.77 -26.94
CA SER A 893 -9.23 -24.89 -28.16
C SER A 893 -8.10 -25.88 -27.91
N ILE A 894 -8.17 -27.05 -28.54
CA ILE A 894 -7.29 -28.19 -28.25
C ILE A 894 -6.18 -28.27 -29.30
N GLY A 895 -4.93 -28.16 -28.86
CA GLY A 895 -3.76 -28.37 -29.71
C GLY A 895 -3.65 -29.83 -30.18
N ALA A 896 -3.10 -30.02 -31.39
CA ALA A 896 -3.05 -31.33 -32.06
C ALA A 896 -2.28 -32.44 -31.31
N GLY A 897 -1.51 -32.11 -30.27
CA GLY A 897 -0.80 -33.06 -29.41
C GLY A 897 -1.62 -33.60 -28.24
N TRP A 898 -2.84 -33.11 -28.01
CA TRP A 898 -3.72 -33.55 -26.92
C TRP A 898 -4.81 -34.49 -27.41
N SER A 899 -5.09 -35.52 -26.62
CA SER A 899 -6.14 -36.52 -26.89
C SER A 899 -7.35 -36.30 -25.99
N VAL A 900 -8.55 -36.28 -26.57
CA VAL A 900 -9.82 -36.38 -25.83
C VAL A 900 -10.12 -37.85 -25.57
N LYS A 901 -10.44 -38.22 -24.33
CA LYS A 901 -10.79 -39.60 -23.93
C LYS A 901 -12.12 -39.61 -23.18
N ASP A 902 -12.86 -40.72 -23.27
CA ASP A 902 -14.11 -40.93 -22.54
C ASP A 902 -13.87 -41.57 -21.18
N ASP A 903 -14.52 -41.06 -20.12
CA ASP A 903 -14.51 -41.63 -18.77
C ASP A 903 -15.73 -41.16 -17.97
N GLY A 904 -16.52 -42.09 -17.43
CA GLY A 904 -17.74 -41.77 -16.66
C GLY A 904 -17.49 -41.00 -15.36
N SER A 905 -16.26 -41.01 -14.83
CA SER A 905 -15.85 -40.23 -13.66
C SER A 905 -15.57 -38.75 -13.98
N ALA A 906 -15.29 -38.42 -15.24
CA ALA A 906 -15.06 -37.04 -15.69
C ALA A 906 -16.36 -36.23 -15.76
N SER A 907 -16.27 -34.90 -15.65
CA SER A 907 -17.35 -33.99 -16.03
C SER A 907 -17.60 -34.12 -17.53
N GLY A 908 -18.86 -34.02 -17.98
CA GLY A 908 -19.18 -34.26 -19.39
C GLY A 908 -18.89 -35.68 -19.93
N SER A 909 -18.39 -36.59 -19.09
CA SER A 909 -17.87 -37.92 -19.45
C SER A 909 -16.59 -37.91 -20.31
N LYS A 910 -15.85 -36.79 -20.38
CA LYS A 910 -14.66 -36.65 -21.21
C LYS A 910 -13.55 -35.90 -20.50
N TYR A 911 -12.29 -36.14 -20.89
CA TYR A 911 -11.14 -35.38 -20.39
C TYR A 911 -10.04 -35.29 -21.45
N LEU A 912 -9.06 -34.42 -21.21
CA LEU A 912 -7.87 -34.24 -22.05
C LEU A 912 -6.62 -34.83 -21.39
N VAL A 913 -5.78 -35.47 -22.21
CA VAL A 913 -4.47 -35.99 -21.80
C VAL A 913 -3.44 -35.78 -22.89
N TYR A 914 -2.22 -35.43 -22.51
CA TYR A 914 -1.08 -35.36 -23.42
C TYR A 914 -0.33 -36.70 -23.38
N GLU A 915 -0.22 -37.36 -24.54
CA GLU A 915 0.41 -38.69 -24.68
C GLU A 915 1.78 -38.61 -25.38
N GLY A 916 2.36 -37.41 -25.50
CA GLY A 916 3.66 -37.17 -26.12
C GLY A 916 4.85 -37.39 -25.18
N VAL A 917 6.00 -36.79 -25.51
CA VAL A 917 7.21 -36.79 -24.65
C VAL A 917 7.12 -35.63 -23.67
N ASP A 918 7.56 -35.85 -22.43
CA ASP A 918 7.69 -34.83 -21.39
C ASP A 918 8.46 -33.60 -21.89
N ASN A 919 7.99 -32.43 -21.46
CA ASN A 919 8.47 -31.14 -21.89
C ASN A 919 8.72 -30.26 -20.66
N PHE A 920 9.89 -30.44 -20.05
CA PHE A 920 10.35 -29.64 -18.90
C PHE A 920 10.95 -28.29 -19.29
N ASP A 921 11.12 -28.03 -20.60
CA ASP A 921 11.55 -26.74 -21.12
C ASP A 921 10.33 -25.99 -21.67
N VAL A 922 9.95 -24.91 -20.99
CA VAL A 922 8.76 -24.16 -21.36
C VAL A 922 8.91 -23.38 -22.68
N SER A 923 10.15 -23.15 -23.14
CA SER A 923 10.44 -22.47 -24.40
C SER A 923 10.11 -23.32 -25.64
N SER A 924 10.00 -24.64 -25.49
CA SER A 924 9.60 -25.58 -26.55
C SER A 924 8.09 -25.84 -26.64
N THR A 925 7.27 -25.24 -25.77
CA THR A 925 5.81 -25.47 -25.74
C THR A 925 5.10 -24.81 -26.93
N SER A 926 4.98 -25.54 -28.04
CA SER A 926 4.29 -25.09 -29.26
C SER A 926 2.77 -24.98 -29.08
N PHE A 927 2.07 -24.27 -29.97
CA PHE A 927 0.59 -24.24 -29.98
C PHE A 927 -0.05 -25.64 -30.09
N ALA A 928 0.62 -26.58 -30.75
CA ALA A 928 0.15 -27.96 -30.83
C ALA A 928 0.13 -28.68 -29.47
N GLN A 929 0.92 -28.22 -28.50
CA GLN A 929 1.03 -28.78 -27.16
C GLN A 929 0.22 -27.98 -26.12
N GLN A 930 -0.71 -27.13 -26.55
CA GLN A 930 -1.50 -26.29 -25.66
C GLN A 930 -3.00 -26.61 -25.71
N ILE A 931 -3.68 -26.35 -24.60
CA ILE A 931 -5.14 -26.25 -24.48
C ILE A 931 -5.44 -24.80 -24.10
N GLN A 932 -6.34 -24.13 -24.82
CA GLN A 932 -6.67 -22.73 -24.56
C GLN A 932 -8.16 -22.55 -24.25
N PHE A 933 -8.43 -22.00 -23.07
CA PHE A 933 -9.75 -21.61 -22.61
C PHE A 933 -9.94 -20.11 -22.85
N ASN A 934 -10.90 -19.76 -23.69
CA ASN A 934 -11.34 -18.39 -23.89
C ASN A 934 -12.61 -18.15 -23.10
N PHE A 935 -12.61 -17.12 -22.25
CA PHE A 935 -13.76 -16.80 -21.42
C PHE A 935 -13.76 -15.33 -21.05
N GLU A 936 -14.92 -14.83 -20.64
CA GLU A 936 -15.09 -13.44 -20.21
C GLU A 936 -15.32 -13.37 -18.72
N VAL A 937 -14.73 -12.37 -18.06
CA VAL A 937 -15.10 -11.97 -16.71
C VAL A 937 -15.58 -10.53 -16.71
N ALA A 938 -16.66 -10.27 -15.97
CA ALA A 938 -17.29 -8.95 -15.96
C ALA A 938 -16.44 -7.86 -15.27
N GLN A 939 -15.43 -8.25 -14.48
CA GLN A 939 -14.60 -7.35 -13.69
C GLN A 939 -13.15 -7.80 -13.76
N SER A 940 -12.22 -6.84 -13.88
CA SER A 940 -10.81 -7.11 -13.63
C SER A 940 -10.61 -7.40 -12.14
N GLY A 941 -9.52 -8.09 -11.81
CA GLY A 941 -9.12 -8.31 -10.43
C GLY A 941 -8.57 -9.71 -10.20
N VAL A 942 -8.47 -10.03 -8.92
CA VAL A 942 -7.83 -11.24 -8.41
C VAL A 942 -8.85 -12.39 -8.38
N TYR A 943 -8.55 -13.49 -9.06
CA TYR A 943 -9.37 -14.71 -9.10
C TYR A 943 -8.53 -15.92 -8.68
N ASN A 944 -9.19 -17.01 -8.30
CA ASN A 944 -8.59 -18.33 -8.11
C ASN A 944 -8.78 -19.15 -9.39
N LEU A 945 -7.71 -19.81 -9.84
CA LEU A 945 -7.78 -20.84 -10.87
C LEU A 945 -7.79 -22.21 -10.21
N ILE A 946 -8.92 -22.92 -10.36
CA ILE A 946 -9.15 -24.23 -9.77
C ILE A 946 -9.38 -25.21 -10.92
N ALA A 947 -8.75 -26.37 -10.87
CA ALA A 947 -8.86 -27.37 -11.93
C ALA A 947 -9.18 -28.75 -11.37
N ARG A 948 -9.98 -29.51 -12.11
CA ARG A 948 -10.31 -30.91 -11.85
C ARG A 948 -9.35 -31.76 -12.66
N THR A 949 -8.43 -32.43 -11.98
CA THR A 949 -7.34 -33.19 -12.61
C THR A 949 -7.21 -34.58 -12.03
N ARG A 950 -6.49 -35.44 -12.76
CA ARG A 950 -6.13 -36.79 -12.33
C ARG A 950 -4.74 -37.11 -12.86
N ALA A 951 -3.82 -37.47 -11.97
CA ALA A 951 -2.50 -37.98 -12.35
C ALA A 951 -2.41 -39.50 -12.08
N PRO A 952 -1.98 -40.32 -13.06
CA PRO A 952 -1.77 -41.76 -12.87
C PRO A 952 -0.61 -42.09 -11.92
N SER A 953 0.39 -41.21 -11.83
CA SER A 953 1.58 -41.39 -11.00
C SER A 953 2.23 -40.04 -10.66
N SER A 954 3.24 -40.04 -9.78
CA SER A 954 4.02 -38.84 -9.45
C SER A 954 5.02 -38.41 -10.53
N SER A 955 5.11 -39.12 -11.66
CA SER A 955 5.87 -38.67 -12.83
C SER A 955 4.98 -38.01 -13.89
N ASP A 956 3.67 -37.99 -13.65
CA ASP A 956 2.64 -37.57 -14.60
C ASP A 956 1.75 -36.48 -13.96
N ASP A 957 2.32 -35.69 -13.04
CA ASP A 957 1.57 -34.90 -12.05
C ASP A 957 1.71 -33.39 -12.25
N SER A 958 1.99 -32.95 -13.48
CA SER A 958 2.26 -31.55 -13.73
C SER A 958 1.83 -31.00 -15.10
N PHE A 959 1.57 -29.70 -15.11
CA PHE A 959 1.23 -28.90 -16.28
C PHE A 959 2.02 -27.59 -16.30
N TRP A 960 2.23 -27.03 -17.49
CA TRP A 960 2.52 -25.61 -17.64
C TRP A 960 1.20 -24.83 -17.68
N VAL A 961 1.10 -23.71 -16.98
CA VAL A 961 -0.11 -22.86 -16.99
C VAL A 961 0.26 -21.42 -17.33
N LYS A 962 -0.46 -20.78 -18.26
CA LYS A 962 -0.23 -19.38 -18.63
C LYS A 962 -1.54 -18.62 -18.66
N ILE A 963 -1.55 -17.42 -18.09
CA ILE A 963 -2.69 -16.52 -18.06
C ILE A 963 -2.42 -15.39 -19.03
N ASN A 964 -3.34 -15.17 -19.97
CA ASN A 964 -3.22 -14.20 -21.05
C ASN A 964 -1.85 -14.32 -21.74
N ASN A 965 -1.11 -13.21 -21.84
CA ASN A 965 0.24 -13.13 -22.40
C ASN A 965 1.34 -13.15 -21.32
N GLY A 966 1.00 -13.57 -20.09
CA GLY A 966 1.94 -13.64 -18.97
C GLY A 966 2.98 -14.76 -19.09
N SER A 967 3.84 -14.88 -18.08
CA SER A 967 4.80 -15.98 -17.98
C SER A 967 4.11 -17.31 -17.68
N TRP A 968 4.73 -18.41 -18.11
CA TRP A 968 4.28 -19.75 -17.76
C TRP A 968 4.60 -20.09 -16.30
N ILE A 969 3.65 -20.73 -15.64
CA ILE A 969 3.69 -21.22 -14.27
C ILE A 969 3.91 -22.73 -14.32
N ASN A 970 4.85 -23.21 -13.51
CA ASN A 970 5.02 -24.64 -13.26
C ASN A 970 3.98 -25.10 -12.23
N TRP A 971 2.92 -25.77 -12.68
CA TRP A 971 1.96 -26.38 -11.77
C TRP A 971 2.27 -27.87 -11.60
N ALA A 972 2.97 -28.22 -10.52
CA ALA A 972 3.36 -29.59 -10.18
C ALA A 972 2.61 -30.10 -8.93
N ASN A 973 2.65 -31.43 -8.72
CA ASN A 973 1.95 -32.14 -7.64
C ASN A 973 0.42 -32.07 -7.76
N VAL A 974 -0.14 -32.18 -8.97
CA VAL A 974 -1.59 -32.33 -9.12
C VAL A 974 -2.05 -33.67 -8.50
N PRO A 975 -3.29 -33.79 -8.02
CA PRO A 975 -3.75 -34.97 -7.28
C PRO A 975 -3.49 -36.29 -8.01
N ILE A 976 -2.69 -37.16 -7.38
CA ILE A 976 -2.45 -38.53 -7.83
C ILE A 976 -3.63 -39.40 -7.38
N ASN A 977 -4.43 -39.86 -8.34
CA ASN A 977 -5.59 -40.69 -8.07
C ASN A 977 -5.86 -41.63 -9.25
N ALA A 978 -5.98 -42.93 -8.98
CA ALA A 978 -6.17 -43.93 -10.04
C ALA A 978 -7.63 -44.07 -10.51
N THR A 979 -8.60 -43.48 -9.80
CA THR A 979 -10.02 -43.82 -9.95
C THR A 979 -10.97 -42.64 -10.19
N ASP A 980 -10.65 -41.44 -9.69
CA ASP A 980 -11.52 -40.27 -9.85
C ASP A 980 -10.70 -38.98 -9.98
N PHE A 981 -11.29 -37.97 -10.64
CA PHE A 981 -10.68 -36.65 -10.76
C PHE A 981 -10.96 -35.82 -9.51
N GLN A 982 -9.96 -35.05 -9.08
CA GLN A 982 -10.04 -34.24 -7.88
C GLN A 982 -9.82 -32.77 -8.19
N TRP A 983 -10.51 -31.91 -7.44
CA TRP A 983 -10.31 -30.48 -7.50
C TRP A 983 -9.07 -30.09 -6.72
N SER A 984 -8.21 -29.31 -7.35
CA SER A 984 -7.06 -28.68 -6.71
C SER A 984 -6.86 -27.28 -7.26
N ARG A 985 -6.25 -26.42 -6.44
CA ARG A 985 -5.83 -25.10 -6.89
C ARG A 985 -4.59 -25.22 -7.74
N VAL A 986 -4.47 -24.37 -8.74
CA VAL A 986 -3.20 -24.19 -9.45
C VAL A 986 -2.21 -23.54 -8.48
N SER A 987 -1.12 -24.25 -8.17
CA SER A 987 -0.13 -23.86 -7.15
C SER A 987 0.52 -22.51 -7.50
N GLY A 988 0.61 -21.61 -6.52
CA GLY A 988 1.30 -20.33 -6.65
C GLY A 988 0.49 -19.19 -7.27
N THR A 989 -0.84 -19.26 -7.38
CA THR A 989 -1.61 -18.13 -7.91
C THR A 989 -2.98 -17.92 -7.27
N THR A 990 -3.18 -16.69 -6.80
CA THR A 990 -4.29 -15.89 -7.29
C THR A 990 -3.91 -15.29 -8.68
N ILE A 991 -4.84 -15.28 -9.63
CA ILE A 991 -4.63 -14.82 -11.01
C ILE A 991 -5.30 -13.46 -11.24
N ASN A 992 -4.56 -12.50 -11.80
CA ASN A 992 -5.13 -11.23 -12.21
C ASN A 992 -5.77 -11.38 -13.60
N LEU A 993 -7.08 -11.20 -13.66
CA LEU A 993 -7.84 -11.16 -14.91
C LEU A 993 -8.23 -9.72 -15.25
N ASN A 994 -8.33 -9.43 -16.53
CA ASN A 994 -8.86 -8.15 -17.01
C ASN A 994 -10.39 -8.25 -17.14
N ALA A 995 -11.12 -7.15 -17.01
CA ALA A 995 -12.52 -7.13 -17.41
C ALA A 995 -12.61 -7.41 -18.92
N GLY A 996 -13.58 -8.22 -19.33
CA GLY A 996 -13.71 -8.69 -20.71
C GLY A 996 -13.01 -10.04 -20.93
N ILE A 997 -12.54 -10.26 -22.17
CA ILE A 997 -12.04 -11.56 -22.63
C ILE A 997 -10.65 -11.85 -22.04
N ASN A 998 -10.49 -13.05 -21.50
CA ASN A 998 -9.24 -13.59 -21.01
C ASN A 998 -8.97 -14.97 -21.62
N VAL A 999 -7.70 -15.37 -21.64
CA VAL A 999 -7.23 -16.66 -22.13
C VAL A 999 -6.44 -17.36 -21.04
N ILE A 1000 -6.82 -18.58 -20.69
CA ILE A 1000 -5.97 -19.47 -19.88
C ILE A 1000 -5.46 -20.60 -20.76
N SER A 1001 -4.14 -20.78 -20.79
CA SER A 1001 -3.48 -21.83 -21.55
C SER A 1001 -2.88 -22.88 -20.62
N PHE A 1002 -3.18 -24.15 -20.87
CA PHE A 1002 -2.46 -25.28 -20.28
C PHE A 1002 -1.51 -25.85 -21.33
N GLY A 1003 -0.24 -26.03 -20.97
CA GLY A 1003 0.80 -26.62 -21.80
C GLY A 1003 1.23 -27.98 -21.28
N ALA A 1004 1.59 -28.89 -22.18
CA ALA A 1004 2.13 -30.19 -21.83
C ALA A 1004 3.47 -30.04 -21.07
N ARG A 1005 3.57 -30.62 -19.88
CA ARG A 1005 4.80 -30.69 -19.09
C ARG A 1005 5.23 -32.14 -18.86
N GLU A 1006 4.37 -32.95 -18.26
CA GLU A 1006 4.57 -34.40 -18.17
C GLU A 1006 3.47 -35.11 -18.97
N ASN A 1007 3.81 -36.24 -19.56
CA ASN A 1007 2.83 -37.07 -20.26
C ASN A 1007 1.93 -37.80 -19.26
N GLY A 1008 0.73 -38.16 -19.70
CA GLY A 1008 -0.23 -38.89 -18.86
C GLY A 1008 -1.04 -38.05 -17.87
N ALA A 1009 -0.65 -36.80 -17.58
CA ALA A 1009 -1.42 -35.87 -16.75
C ALA A 1009 -2.79 -35.54 -17.40
N GLN A 1010 -3.88 -35.65 -16.63
CA GLN A 1010 -5.25 -35.57 -17.16
C GLN A 1010 -5.99 -34.34 -16.63
N LEU A 1011 -6.61 -33.58 -17.55
CA LEU A 1011 -7.40 -32.37 -17.25
C LEU A 1011 -8.85 -32.58 -17.69
N ASP A 1012 -9.77 -32.44 -16.74
CA ASP A 1012 -11.21 -32.60 -16.95
C ASP A 1012 -11.92 -31.24 -17.08
N LYS A 1013 -11.74 -30.36 -16.09
CA LYS A 1013 -12.50 -29.11 -16.01
C LYS A 1013 -11.73 -28.00 -15.30
N ILE A 1014 -12.04 -26.75 -15.61
CA ILE A 1014 -11.57 -25.59 -14.83
C ILE A 1014 -12.71 -24.73 -14.29
N PHE A 1015 -12.43 -24.09 -13.15
CA PHE A 1015 -13.29 -23.16 -12.45
C PHE A 1015 -12.50 -21.92 -12.06
N ILE A 1016 -12.97 -20.75 -12.53
CA ILE A 1016 -12.37 -19.45 -12.25
C ILE A 1016 -13.28 -18.75 -11.24
N SER A 1017 -12.82 -18.47 -10.02
CA SER A 1017 -13.68 -17.88 -8.99
C SER A 1017 -12.92 -16.99 -8.03
N ARG A 1018 -13.55 -15.94 -7.51
CA ARG A 1018 -12.97 -15.12 -6.43
C ARG A 1018 -13.02 -15.84 -5.07
N GLU A 1019 -13.74 -16.95 -4.98
CA GLU A 1019 -13.88 -17.73 -3.75
C GLU A 1019 -12.68 -18.66 -3.49
N THR A 1020 -12.33 -18.80 -2.21
CA THR A 1020 -11.23 -19.65 -1.73
C THR A 1020 -11.72 -21.04 -1.25
N THR A 1021 -12.93 -21.46 -1.62
CA THR A 1021 -13.45 -22.81 -1.33
C THR A 1021 -13.34 -23.71 -2.56
N LEU A 1022 -12.87 -24.96 -2.39
CA LEU A 1022 -12.79 -25.91 -3.50
C LEU A 1022 -14.19 -26.47 -3.85
N PRO A 1023 -14.52 -26.63 -5.14
CA PRO A 1023 -15.73 -27.33 -5.55
C PRO A 1023 -15.81 -28.78 -5.04
N THR A 1024 -17.03 -29.28 -4.89
CA THR A 1024 -17.29 -30.70 -4.60
C THR A 1024 -17.84 -31.44 -5.82
N GLY A 1025 -17.58 -32.75 -5.92
CA GLY A 1025 -18.09 -33.58 -7.01
C GLY A 1025 -17.58 -33.12 -8.38
N LYS A 1026 -18.47 -33.02 -9.38
CA LYS A 1026 -18.14 -32.58 -10.75
C LYS A 1026 -18.28 -31.06 -10.98
N GLY A 1027 -18.63 -30.29 -9.95
CA GLY A 1027 -18.93 -28.85 -10.09
C GLY A 1027 -20.25 -28.57 -10.82
N GLU A 1028 -20.54 -27.28 -11.09
CA GLU A 1028 -21.74 -26.90 -11.85
C GLU A 1028 -21.56 -27.08 -13.37
N ALA A 1029 -22.64 -26.92 -14.13
CA ALA A 1029 -22.59 -27.06 -15.59
C ALA A 1029 -21.65 -26.01 -16.22
N ALA A 1030 -20.76 -26.47 -17.10
CA ALA A 1030 -19.89 -25.57 -17.85
C ALA A 1030 -20.66 -24.81 -18.92
N THR A 1031 -20.18 -23.63 -19.26
CA THR A 1031 -20.83 -22.73 -20.24
C THR A 1031 -20.23 -22.83 -21.64
N ASN A 1032 -19.07 -23.47 -21.80
CA ASN A 1032 -18.35 -23.56 -23.07
C ASN A 1032 -18.74 -24.76 -23.96
N CYS A 1033 -19.58 -25.68 -23.49
CA CYS A 1033 -20.06 -26.83 -24.27
C CYS A 1033 -21.52 -26.62 -24.71
N GLY A 1034 -21.77 -26.22 -25.96
CA GLY A 1034 -23.17 -26.00 -26.40
C GLY A 1034 -23.42 -25.18 -27.66
N GLY A 1035 -22.56 -25.26 -28.69
CA GLY A 1035 -22.90 -24.85 -30.06
C GLY A 1035 -23.21 -23.37 -30.34
N THR A 1036 -23.12 -22.47 -29.36
CA THR A 1036 -23.15 -21.01 -29.55
C THR A 1036 -21.91 -20.38 -28.93
N SER A 1037 -20.73 -20.92 -29.28
CA SER A 1037 -19.49 -20.18 -29.07
C SER A 1037 -19.55 -18.93 -29.96
N PRO A 1038 -19.41 -17.70 -29.43
CA PRO A 1038 -19.13 -16.57 -30.31
C PRO A 1038 -17.90 -16.96 -31.13
N ALA A 1039 -18.01 -16.85 -32.46
CA ALA A 1039 -16.88 -17.10 -33.34
C ALA A 1039 -15.64 -16.38 -32.77
N PRO A 1040 -14.44 -17.00 -32.81
CA PRO A 1040 -13.25 -16.38 -32.26
C PRO A 1040 -13.19 -14.93 -32.75
N PRO A 1041 -13.21 -13.93 -31.86
CA PRO A 1041 -13.04 -12.56 -32.29
C PRO A 1041 -11.72 -12.49 -33.05
N ALA A 1042 -11.70 -11.73 -34.15
CA ALA A 1042 -10.44 -11.28 -34.73
C ALA A 1042 -9.57 -10.72 -33.58
N PRO A 1043 -8.25 -10.92 -33.59
CA PRO A 1043 -7.40 -10.49 -32.48
C PRO A 1043 -7.61 -8.99 -32.20
N VAL A 1044 -8.03 -8.64 -30.98
CA VAL A 1044 -8.11 -7.25 -30.49
C VAL A 1044 -7.69 -7.26 -29.02
N ALA A 1045 -6.89 -6.34 -28.49
CA ALA A 1045 -6.00 -5.34 -29.08
C ALA A 1045 -4.73 -5.36 -28.23
N SER A 1046 -3.55 -5.33 -28.84
CA SER A 1046 -2.36 -4.95 -28.08
C SER A 1046 -2.41 -3.44 -27.82
N ASP A 1047 -1.82 -2.99 -26.71
CA ASP A 1047 -1.51 -1.57 -26.47
C ASP A 1047 -0.63 -0.96 -27.59
N ASN A 1048 -0.06 -1.83 -28.42
CA ASN A 1048 0.64 -1.51 -29.66
C ASN A 1048 -0.32 -1.56 -30.85
N ILE A 1049 -0.38 -0.49 -31.64
CA ILE A 1049 -1.14 -0.44 -32.89
C ILE A 1049 -0.17 -0.76 -34.04
N TRP A 1050 -0.34 -1.89 -34.70
CA TRP A 1050 0.47 -2.30 -35.84
C TRP A 1050 -0.22 -1.91 -37.15
N LEU A 1051 0.48 -1.17 -38.01
CA LEU A 1051 -0.03 -0.67 -39.28
C LEU A 1051 0.96 -1.02 -40.38
N GLU A 1052 0.47 -1.63 -41.46
CA GLU A 1052 1.26 -1.89 -42.65
C GLU A 1052 1.20 -0.67 -43.59
N ALA A 1053 2.37 -0.21 -44.05
CA ALA A 1053 2.48 1.05 -44.79
C ALA A 1053 1.66 1.03 -46.09
N GLU A 1054 1.71 -0.08 -46.82
CA GLU A 1054 1.00 -0.28 -48.08
C GLU A 1054 -0.54 -0.24 -47.96
N CYS A 1055 -1.06 -0.47 -46.74
CA CYS A 1055 -2.48 -0.49 -46.41
C CYS A 1055 -3.04 0.91 -46.06
N ALA A 1056 -2.19 1.93 -45.99
CA ALA A 1056 -2.59 3.32 -45.78
C ALA A 1056 -3.35 3.90 -46.98
N GLN A 1057 -3.93 5.09 -46.80
CA GLN A 1057 -4.32 5.94 -47.92
C GLN A 1057 -3.06 6.57 -48.51
N VAL A 1058 -2.63 6.06 -49.66
CA VAL A 1058 -1.36 6.43 -50.30
C VAL A 1058 -1.62 7.44 -51.41
N GLY A 1059 -1.05 8.63 -51.27
CA GLY A 1059 -1.06 9.67 -52.29
C GLY A 1059 -0.34 9.25 -53.57
N SER A 1060 -0.72 9.87 -54.70
CA SER A 1060 -0.20 9.48 -56.03
C SER A 1060 1.30 9.74 -56.24
N SER A 1061 1.98 10.49 -55.36
CA SER A 1061 3.43 10.71 -55.40
C SER A 1061 4.24 9.54 -54.81
N TRP A 1062 3.59 8.61 -54.09
CA TRP A 1062 4.21 7.44 -53.48
C TRP A 1062 4.00 6.18 -54.33
N LEU A 1063 5.05 5.36 -54.45
CA LEU A 1063 5.03 4.09 -55.17
C LEU A 1063 4.95 2.92 -54.19
N ARG A 1064 4.04 1.97 -54.46
CA ARG A 1064 4.05 0.65 -53.82
C ARG A 1064 5.02 -0.27 -54.57
N LYS A 1065 5.97 -0.86 -53.84
CA LYS A 1065 6.91 -1.86 -54.37
C LYS A 1065 6.91 -3.11 -53.51
N SER A 1066 7.45 -4.20 -54.04
CA SER A 1066 7.51 -5.49 -53.35
C SER A 1066 8.94 -5.81 -52.93
N SER A 1067 9.11 -6.37 -51.74
CA SER A 1067 10.37 -6.93 -51.24
C SER A 1067 10.06 -7.97 -50.18
N SER A 1068 10.63 -9.17 -50.29
CA SER A 1068 10.46 -10.22 -49.29
C SER A 1068 11.06 -9.86 -47.92
N ALA A 1069 11.89 -8.80 -47.84
CA ALA A 1069 12.44 -8.30 -46.60
C ALA A 1069 11.51 -7.30 -45.86
N ALA A 1070 10.51 -6.74 -46.57
CA ALA A 1070 9.52 -5.85 -45.98
C ALA A 1070 8.44 -6.63 -45.22
N SER A 1071 7.84 -6.02 -44.18
CA SER A 1071 6.63 -6.58 -43.57
C SER A 1071 5.53 -6.64 -44.63
N GLY A 1072 4.69 -7.69 -44.63
CA GLY A 1072 3.69 -7.88 -45.69
C GLY A 1072 4.24 -8.11 -47.11
N SER A 1073 5.58 -8.17 -47.29
CA SER A 1073 6.27 -8.25 -48.58
C SER A 1073 6.09 -7.04 -49.52
N GLN A 1074 5.57 -5.91 -49.02
CA GLN A 1074 5.41 -4.66 -49.77
C GLN A 1074 5.90 -3.46 -48.96
N TYR A 1075 6.22 -2.35 -49.65
CA TYR A 1075 6.66 -1.11 -49.01
C TYR A 1075 6.29 0.11 -49.87
N LEU A 1076 6.33 1.28 -49.25
CA LEU A 1076 6.12 2.56 -49.90
C LEU A 1076 7.44 3.31 -50.05
N VAL A 1077 7.64 3.93 -51.21
CA VAL A 1077 8.82 4.76 -51.50
C VAL A 1077 8.44 5.91 -52.42
N VAL A 1078 9.07 7.06 -52.24
CA VAL A 1078 9.08 8.16 -53.21
C VAL A 1078 10.42 8.11 -53.94
N GLU A 1079 10.40 8.09 -55.28
CA GLU A 1079 11.62 8.05 -56.13
C GLU A 1079 11.95 9.41 -56.76
N LEU A 1080 11.41 10.49 -56.19
CA LEU A 1080 11.67 11.87 -56.61
C LEU A 1080 12.88 12.47 -55.87
N LEU A 1081 13.21 13.74 -56.17
CA LEU A 1081 14.27 14.49 -55.49
C LEU A 1081 13.94 14.69 -54.00
N ASN A 1082 14.96 14.62 -53.14
CA ASN A 1082 14.86 14.89 -51.71
C ASN A 1082 14.21 16.26 -51.43
N ASN A 1083 13.25 16.29 -50.51
CA ASN A 1083 12.59 17.52 -50.09
C ASN A 1083 12.93 17.85 -48.63
N HIS A 1084 13.70 18.91 -48.42
CA HIS A 1084 14.14 19.33 -47.09
C HIS A 1084 13.17 20.30 -46.40
N ASN A 1085 12.13 20.75 -47.11
CA ASN A 1085 11.06 21.60 -46.57
C ASN A 1085 9.85 20.75 -46.17
N ALA A 1086 8.98 21.32 -45.33
CA ALA A 1086 7.73 20.67 -44.94
C ALA A 1086 6.89 20.30 -46.19
N PRO A 1087 6.22 19.13 -46.22
CA PRO A 1087 5.42 18.69 -47.35
C PRO A 1087 4.27 19.65 -47.68
N SER A 1088 3.84 19.66 -48.94
CA SER A 1088 2.64 20.41 -49.34
C SER A 1088 1.39 19.78 -48.74
N GLU A 1089 0.31 20.55 -48.54
CA GLU A 1089 -0.98 20.01 -48.06
C GLU A 1089 -1.77 19.26 -49.15
N SER A 1090 -1.14 18.98 -50.30
CA SER A 1090 -1.72 18.16 -51.35
C SER A 1090 -1.80 16.70 -50.92
N SER A 1091 -2.99 16.10 -51.00
CA SER A 1091 -3.20 14.67 -50.70
C SER A 1091 -2.40 13.73 -51.61
N ALA A 1092 -1.82 14.23 -52.71
CA ALA A 1092 -0.92 13.47 -53.56
C ALA A 1092 0.40 13.10 -52.85
N ASP A 1093 0.84 13.91 -51.89
CA ASP A 1093 2.17 13.79 -51.27
C ASP A 1093 2.16 13.01 -49.94
N HIS A 1094 0.98 12.58 -49.45
CA HIS A 1094 0.82 12.02 -48.11
C HIS A 1094 0.62 10.51 -48.10
N VAL A 1095 1.00 9.88 -46.99
CA VAL A 1095 0.60 8.51 -46.63
C VAL A 1095 -0.20 8.61 -45.34
N VAL A 1096 -1.52 8.45 -45.43
CA VAL A 1096 -2.42 8.72 -44.31
C VAL A 1096 -2.91 7.41 -43.69
N PHE A 1097 -2.64 7.23 -42.40
CA PHE A 1097 -3.19 6.15 -41.58
C PHE A 1097 -4.38 6.66 -40.77
N SER A 1098 -5.48 5.90 -40.76
CA SER A 1098 -6.61 6.16 -39.88
C SER A 1098 -6.64 5.14 -38.74
N ILE A 1099 -6.50 5.59 -37.51
CA ILE A 1099 -6.37 4.72 -36.33
C ILE A 1099 -7.48 4.96 -35.31
N ASN A 1100 -7.88 3.88 -34.62
CA ASN A 1100 -8.72 3.91 -33.43
C ASN A 1100 -7.82 3.65 -32.22
N VAL A 1101 -7.83 4.52 -31.22
CA VAL A 1101 -7.09 4.30 -29.97
C VAL A 1101 -8.05 3.82 -28.87
N PRO A 1102 -7.64 2.84 -28.04
CA PRO A 1102 -8.50 2.25 -27.03
C PRO A 1102 -8.68 3.11 -25.77
N GLN A 1103 -7.76 4.04 -25.49
CA GLN A 1103 -7.84 4.97 -24.35
C GLN A 1103 -7.02 6.25 -24.60
N GLN A 1104 -7.34 7.33 -23.88
CA GLN A 1104 -6.55 8.56 -23.92
C GLN A 1104 -5.19 8.33 -23.25
N ALA A 1105 -4.11 8.34 -24.03
CA ALA A 1105 -2.78 8.09 -23.50
C ALA A 1105 -1.69 8.74 -24.35
N SER A 1106 -0.46 8.65 -23.85
CA SER A 1106 0.76 9.06 -24.56
C SER A 1106 1.31 7.86 -25.33
N TYR A 1107 1.38 7.96 -26.66
CA TYR A 1107 1.86 6.88 -27.54
C TYR A 1107 3.22 7.21 -28.17
N HIS A 1108 4.05 6.19 -28.32
CA HIS A 1108 5.30 6.27 -29.08
C HIS A 1108 5.09 5.73 -30.51
N MET A 1109 5.55 6.48 -31.51
CA MET A 1109 5.47 6.06 -32.92
C MET A 1109 6.77 5.41 -33.35
N TYR A 1110 6.71 4.15 -33.78
CA TYR A 1110 7.82 3.43 -34.41
C TYR A 1110 7.51 3.20 -35.89
N ALA A 1111 8.51 3.30 -36.75
CA ALA A 1111 8.40 2.90 -38.16
C ALA A 1111 9.54 1.98 -38.57
N ARG A 1112 9.20 0.97 -39.38
CA ARG A 1112 10.16 0.02 -39.94
C ARG A 1112 10.68 0.55 -41.27
N ILE A 1113 11.87 1.14 -41.27
CA ILE A 1113 12.43 1.92 -42.38
C ILE A 1113 13.69 1.24 -42.91
N LEU A 1114 13.86 1.22 -44.23
CA LEU A 1114 15.12 0.93 -44.90
C LEU A 1114 15.61 2.24 -45.52
N ALA A 1115 16.65 2.83 -44.93
CA ALA A 1115 17.32 4.03 -45.44
C ALA A 1115 18.66 3.59 -46.08
N PRO A 1116 18.75 3.47 -47.42
CA PRO A 1116 19.94 2.88 -48.06
C PRO A 1116 21.22 3.68 -47.81
N THR A 1117 21.09 5.00 -47.65
CA THR A 1117 22.19 5.93 -47.37
C THR A 1117 21.80 6.91 -46.28
N THR A 1118 22.79 7.64 -45.76
CA THR A 1118 22.57 8.77 -44.83
C THR A 1118 22.00 10.02 -45.52
N GLU A 1119 21.71 9.97 -46.82
CA GLU A 1119 21.00 11.04 -47.54
C GLU A 1119 19.49 10.72 -47.67
N ASP A 1120 19.08 9.51 -47.31
CA ASP A 1120 17.71 8.96 -47.45
C ASP A 1120 17.07 8.66 -46.07
N ASP A 1121 17.50 9.36 -45.02
CA ASP A 1121 17.28 8.99 -43.61
C ASP A 1121 16.33 9.93 -42.85
N SER A 1122 15.41 10.61 -43.54
CA SER A 1122 14.48 11.53 -42.88
C SER A 1122 13.06 11.53 -43.45
N PHE A 1123 12.10 11.83 -42.57
CA PHE A 1123 10.68 11.96 -42.91
C PHE A 1123 10.06 13.19 -42.23
N TRP A 1124 8.90 13.60 -42.74
CA TRP A 1124 8.01 14.54 -42.05
C TRP A 1124 6.75 13.78 -41.62
N TYR A 1125 6.19 14.11 -40.46
CA TYR A 1125 4.94 13.51 -39.97
C TYR A 1125 4.06 14.55 -39.27
N LYS A 1126 2.75 14.32 -39.24
CA LYS A 1126 1.80 15.09 -38.42
C LYS A 1126 0.62 14.26 -37.95
N VAL A 1127 0.00 14.70 -36.85
CA VAL A 1127 -1.15 14.02 -36.22
C VAL A 1127 -2.35 14.96 -36.24
N ASN A 1128 -3.54 14.45 -36.60
CA ASN A 1128 -4.83 15.16 -36.53
C ASN A 1128 -4.81 16.53 -37.21
N ASN A 1129 -4.18 16.63 -38.39
CA ASN A 1129 -3.98 17.88 -39.14
C ASN A 1129 -3.18 18.98 -38.40
N GLY A 1130 -2.41 18.61 -37.36
CA GLY A 1130 -1.49 19.51 -36.67
C GLY A 1130 -0.28 19.93 -37.53
N ALA A 1131 0.67 20.64 -36.92
CA ALA A 1131 1.86 21.12 -37.62
C ALA A 1131 2.83 19.97 -37.98
N TRP A 1132 3.43 20.03 -39.16
CA TRP A 1132 4.47 19.09 -39.62
C TRP A 1132 5.67 19.05 -38.66
N GLN A 1133 6.00 17.86 -38.20
CA GLN A 1133 7.17 17.55 -37.39
C GLN A 1133 8.24 16.88 -38.24
N LYS A 1134 9.49 17.26 -38.00
CA LYS A 1134 10.65 16.73 -38.73
C LYS A 1134 11.25 15.54 -37.98
N TRP A 1135 11.37 14.39 -38.62
CA TRP A 1135 12.06 13.22 -38.09
C TRP A 1135 13.38 13.03 -38.84
N VAL A 1136 14.47 13.45 -38.21
CA VAL A 1136 15.82 13.56 -38.84
C VAL A 1136 16.94 12.85 -38.09
N SER A 1137 16.73 12.45 -36.85
CA SER A 1137 17.70 11.65 -36.10
C SER A 1137 17.06 10.36 -35.59
N GLY A 1138 17.89 9.37 -35.30
CA GLY A 1138 17.46 8.04 -34.87
C GLY A 1138 17.04 7.07 -35.98
N ILE A 1139 17.08 7.48 -37.26
CA ILE A 1139 16.91 6.57 -38.41
C ILE A 1139 18.27 5.95 -38.77
N GLN A 1140 18.36 4.63 -38.72
CA GLN A 1140 19.61 3.91 -39.03
C GLN A 1140 19.76 3.67 -40.53
N ALA A 1141 20.80 4.25 -41.14
CA ALA A 1141 21.16 3.97 -42.53
C ALA A 1141 21.78 2.56 -42.69
N GLY A 1142 21.34 1.81 -43.69
CA GLY A 1142 21.83 0.47 -43.98
C GLY A 1142 21.00 -0.30 -45.01
N PRO A 1143 21.49 -1.46 -45.47
CA PRO A 1143 20.86 -2.23 -46.55
C PRO A 1143 19.63 -3.05 -46.11
N THR A 1144 19.14 -2.88 -44.87
CA THR A 1144 18.07 -3.68 -44.27
C THR A 1144 17.04 -2.81 -43.56
N TYR A 1145 15.81 -3.33 -43.45
CA TYR A 1145 14.74 -2.68 -42.70
C TYR A 1145 14.97 -2.75 -41.19
N GLN A 1146 14.94 -1.60 -40.50
CA GLN A 1146 15.11 -1.47 -39.05
C GLN A 1146 13.92 -0.75 -38.42
N TRP A 1147 13.62 -1.04 -37.15
CA TRP A 1147 12.62 -0.28 -36.38
C TRP A 1147 13.26 0.97 -35.78
N ASN A 1148 12.69 2.13 -36.08
CA ASN A 1148 13.18 3.43 -35.62
C ASN A 1148 12.05 4.14 -34.87
N LEU A 1149 12.38 4.78 -33.75
CA LEU A 1149 11.45 5.59 -32.95
C LEU A 1149 11.42 7.02 -33.51
N ALA A 1150 10.23 7.59 -33.69
CA ALA A 1150 10.07 8.99 -34.05
C ALA A 1150 10.46 9.92 -32.89
N GLU A 1151 11.23 10.96 -33.20
CA GLU A 1151 11.71 11.91 -32.19
C GLU A 1151 10.62 12.92 -31.80
N GLY A 1152 10.53 13.24 -30.50
CA GLY A 1152 9.57 14.19 -29.94
C GLY A 1152 9.00 13.73 -28.59
N ALA A 1153 8.16 14.58 -27.97
CA ALA A 1153 7.34 14.15 -26.84
C ALA A 1153 6.35 13.06 -27.31
N PRO A 1154 5.97 12.10 -26.45
CA PRO A 1154 4.95 11.11 -26.78
C PRO A 1154 3.69 11.76 -27.37
N LEU A 1155 3.12 11.14 -28.40
CA LEU A 1155 1.92 11.63 -29.05
C LEU A 1155 0.74 11.47 -28.09
N ARG A 1156 0.17 12.57 -27.61
CA ARG A 1156 -1.10 12.52 -26.87
C ARG A 1156 -2.23 12.24 -27.85
N LEU A 1157 -2.75 11.02 -27.81
CA LEU A 1157 -3.87 10.60 -28.62
C LEU A 1157 -5.12 10.49 -27.73
N ASN A 1158 -6.20 11.14 -28.14
CA ASN A 1158 -7.47 11.16 -27.39
C ASN A 1158 -8.57 10.54 -28.27
N PRO A 1159 -9.32 9.53 -27.79
CA PRO A 1159 -10.49 9.02 -28.50
C PRO A 1159 -11.61 10.05 -28.73
N ASP A 1160 -11.66 11.13 -27.93
CA ASP A 1160 -12.77 12.11 -27.93
C ASP A 1160 -12.46 13.46 -28.60
N LEU A 1161 -11.26 13.65 -29.15
CA LEU A 1161 -10.97 14.84 -29.95
C LEU A 1161 -11.55 14.65 -31.37
N ILE A 1162 -12.73 15.24 -31.62
CA ILE A 1162 -13.26 15.45 -32.97
C ILE A 1162 -12.69 16.76 -33.54
N PRO A 1163 -11.91 16.75 -34.63
CA PRO A 1163 -11.93 17.82 -35.61
C PRO A 1163 -12.89 17.44 -36.75
N LEU A 1164 -13.84 18.33 -37.02
CA LEU A 1164 -14.73 18.32 -38.21
C LEU A 1164 -13.94 18.08 -39.53
N PRO A 1165 -14.53 17.48 -40.58
CA PRO A 1165 -15.42 16.33 -40.66
C PRO A 1165 -14.71 15.15 -41.36
N LEU A 1166 -14.37 14.11 -40.61
CA LEU A 1166 -14.22 12.76 -41.17
C LEU A 1166 -15.26 11.85 -40.52
N PRO A 1167 -15.76 10.80 -41.21
CA PRO A 1167 -16.85 10.00 -40.69
C PRO A 1167 -16.40 9.22 -39.45
N THR A 1168 -17.03 9.51 -38.31
CA THR A 1168 -17.12 8.68 -37.09
C THR A 1168 -15.80 8.05 -36.57
N GLY A 1169 -15.21 8.66 -35.54
CA GLY A 1169 -14.37 7.99 -34.53
C GLY A 1169 -12.94 7.59 -34.93
N LYS A 1170 -12.35 8.16 -35.99
CA LYS A 1170 -11.00 7.83 -36.49
C LYS A 1170 -10.06 9.03 -36.45
N MET A 1171 -8.85 8.85 -35.91
CA MET A 1171 -7.76 9.84 -35.97
C MET A 1171 -6.88 9.63 -37.20
N ALA A 1172 -6.34 10.70 -37.78
CA ALA A 1172 -5.49 10.64 -38.98
C ALA A 1172 -4.03 10.97 -38.64
N LEU A 1173 -3.11 10.06 -38.98
CA LEU A 1173 -1.66 10.24 -38.93
C LEU A 1173 -1.17 10.35 -40.38
N SER A 1174 -0.48 11.43 -40.75
CA SER A 1174 -0.03 11.73 -42.14
C SER A 1174 1.47 11.93 -42.23
#